data_AF-A0A229H9L6-F1
#
_entry.id   AF-A0A229H9L6-F1
#
_cell.length_a   1.000
_cell.length_b   1.000
_cell.length_c   1.000
_cell.angle_alpha   90.00
_cell.angle_beta   90.00
_cell.angle_gamma   90.00
#
_symmetry.space_group_name_H-M   'P 1'
#
loop_
_entity.id
_entity.type
_entity.pdbx_description
1 polymer ?
#
loop_
_entity_poly.entity_id
_entity_poly.type
_entity_poly.pdbx_seq_one_letter_code
_entity_poly.pdbx_strand_id
1 'polypeptide(L)'
;MAEYLSPGVYIEEIDAGPRPIAGVSTSTAGMAGVTVRGPYTGKPKLVTNFLEFQNTFGGFLPEPDALIRDTWANDPKEGGRWWLFPLAVKGFFDNGGQRLYVKRVASRQATPASGVLGHGLVSPVARDAAKGATRLELGHLIGFSGVGQQIQLFRGDDQQVIHTAAVAAYDATAHRVELDAGLTAEVRAGRGDYVQIGARSAEETLEFTAVSPGSWGGAVQVRIQPMASAALPVLPDPQEGALFVTQLAADAAADSETVEVAAVAGLDPDDLPPDVWVQIGTGRFKVQVGQPADGKVTLTLPSGAAHEAWRRGLVVRRVRRGNTSAGPTLRVGGASRLYEGAVVQLDDGTHLTIRTVVAIAADLVTFDADVPGTLFETDRLHLVEAQVDARFADPSGAVVTESHPNLRLTGDAPANLVTTLAGRSQLVRAVALGALSTDPAKFPVPAVGSWLTLADGDDAYGGLSVADFVGEDGGSGKRTGIAALEDIDEVAVCAVPGVWSGTVESALVTHCELLRDRFAILDPQDGLDIEGVQAFREPFDTKYAALYHPWLVTRDPSTNRDVEVPPSGHMAGIYARVDVERGVHKAPANAVIRGIRLTDGIAQDITKRHQDLLNPKGINALRFFPGMGHRVWGARTLSSDSSWKYINVRRLFLYLEESIDEGTQWVVFEPNDEALWALVRQTVTNFLTTVWRSGALAGTTPDEAFFVACDRTTMTEDDLAGGRLICVIGVAPVFPAEFVIFRIQQKTRETQLA
;
A
#
# COMPACT_ATOMS: atom_id res chain seq x y z
N MET A 1 -50.80 19.97 21.70
CA MET A 1 -50.30 21.11 20.91
C MET A 1 -50.24 22.28 21.86
N ALA A 2 -49.06 22.83 22.15
CA ALA A 2 -48.94 23.92 23.12
C ALA A 2 -49.68 25.17 22.62
N GLU A 3 -50.43 25.81 23.51
CA GLU A 3 -51.22 27.00 23.18
C GLU A 3 -50.38 28.26 23.50
N TYR A 4 -49.85 28.90 22.46
CA TYR A 4 -49.01 30.10 22.60
C TYR A 4 -49.89 31.36 22.70
N LEU A 5 -49.97 31.95 23.89
CA LEU A 5 -50.92 33.03 24.22
C LEU A 5 -50.37 34.45 24.00
N SER A 6 -49.14 34.61 23.50
CA SER A 6 -48.55 35.94 23.24
C SER A 6 -47.48 35.91 22.14
N PRO A 7 -47.13 37.04 21.49
CA PRO A 7 -46.02 37.09 20.55
C PRO A 7 -44.66 37.09 21.29
N GLY A 8 -43.76 36.16 20.96
CA GLY A 8 -42.41 36.04 21.55
C GLY A 8 -41.52 35.04 20.81
N VAL A 9 -40.24 34.95 21.19
CA VAL A 9 -39.33 33.87 20.76
C VAL A 9 -39.50 32.71 21.74
N TYR A 10 -39.94 31.57 21.23
CA TYR A 10 -40.09 30.33 22.00
C TYR A 10 -38.97 29.37 21.61
N ILE A 11 -38.26 28.85 22.60
CA ILE A 11 -37.28 27.78 22.43
C ILE A 11 -37.98 26.50 22.90
N GLU A 12 -38.14 25.55 21.98
CA GLU A 12 -38.72 24.24 22.24
C GLU A 12 -37.60 23.22 22.04
N GLU A 13 -37.15 22.58 23.12
CA GLU A 13 -36.27 21.42 23.03
C GLU A 13 -37.12 20.25 22.54
N ILE A 14 -36.91 19.87 21.28
CA ILE A 14 -37.49 18.65 20.73
C ILE A 14 -36.50 17.54 21.08
N ASP A 15 -36.88 16.66 22.01
CA ASP A 15 -36.11 15.44 22.26
C ASP A 15 -35.96 14.69 20.93
N ALA A 16 -34.72 14.50 20.50
CA ALA A 16 -34.46 13.65 19.35
C ALA A 16 -34.97 12.26 19.73
N GLY A 17 -36.01 11.79 19.02
CA GLY A 17 -36.58 10.46 19.25
C GLY A 17 -35.51 9.36 19.23
N PRO A 18 -35.87 8.13 19.64
CA PRO A 18 -34.91 7.04 19.82
C PRO A 18 -33.98 6.87 18.63
N ARG A 19 -32.66 6.84 18.90
CA ARG A 19 -31.64 6.59 17.87
C ARG A 19 -31.84 5.16 17.36
N PRO A 20 -32.13 4.96 16.06
CA PRO A 20 -32.39 3.63 15.55
C PRO A 20 -31.13 2.76 15.59
N ILE A 21 -31.27 1.52 16.06
CA ILE A 21 -30.20 0.52 15.99
C ILE A 21 -30.06 0.04 14.55
N ALA A 22 -28.85 0.17 13.99
CA ALA A 22 -28.50 -0.42 12.72
C ALA A 22 -28.04 -1.86 12.93
N GLY A 23 -28.38 -2.75 12.00
CA GLY A 23 -27.87 -4.12 12.04
C GLY A 23 -26.41 -4.18 11.62
N VAL A 24 -25.58 -4.89 12.38
CA VAL A 24 -24.19 -5.13 12.02
C VAL A 24 -24.03 -6.06 10.82
N SER A 25 -22.88 -6.00 10.17
CA SER A 25 -22.53 -6.89 9.05
C SER A 25 -22.28 -8.31 9.55
N THR A 26 -23.02 -9.30 9.03
CA THR A 26 -22.77 -10.73 9.31
C THR A 26 -21.96 -11.44 8.22
N SER A 27 -21.64 -10.74 7.13
CA SER A 27 -21.02 -11.30 5.92
C SER A 27 -19.52 -11.01 5.79
N THR A 28 -18.95 -10.22 6.69
CA THR A 28 -17.52 -9.89 6.72
C THR A 28 -16.74 -11.04 7.36
N ALA A 29 -15.74 -11.55 6.63
CA ALA A 29 -14.89 -12.62 7.08
C ALA A 29 -13.49 -12.12 7.48
N GLY A 30 -12.85 -12.83 8.41
CA GLY A 30 -11.45 -12.67 8.79
C GLY A 30 -10.73 -13.99 8.60
N MET A 31 -9.58 -14.00 7.92
CA MET A 31 -8.77 -15.20 7.77
C MET A 31 -7.30 -14.93 8.04
N ALA A 32 -6.65 -15.89 8.71
CA ALA A 32 -5.20 -15.91 8.88
C ALA A 32 -4.61 -17.05 8.04
N GLY A 33 -3.50 -16.78 7.35
CA GLY A 33 -2.84 -17.78 6.54
C GLY A 33 -1.56 -17.30 5.87
N VAL A 34 -0.79 -18.23 5.32
CA VAL A 34 0.49 -17.93 4.68
C VAL A 34 0.25 -17.37 3.29
N THR A 35 1.02 -16.34 2.91
CA THR A 35 0.96 -15.70 1.59
C THR A 35 2.36 -15.38 1.07
N VAL A 36 2.50 -15.24 -0.25
CA VAL A 36 3.79 -14.97 -0.92
C VAL A 36 4.43 -13.68 -0.41
N ARG A 37 3.63 -12.63 -0.24
CA ARG A 37 4.05 -11.31 0.24
C ARG A 37 2.92 -10.61 0.97
N GLY A 38 3.08 -9.32 1.22
CA GLY A 38 2.05 -8.44 1.77
C GLY A 38 2.28 -8.11 3.24
N PRO A 39 1.46 -7.21 3.81
CA PRO A 39 1.66 -6.67 5.14
C PRO A 39 1.76 -7.78 6.20
N TYR A 40 2.93 -7.87 6.83
CA TYR A 40 3.16 -8.76 7.96
C TYR A 40 2.83 -8.08 9.30
N THR A 41 3.27 -6.84 9.47
CA THR A 41 2.96 -5.98 10.61
C THR A 41 1.69 -5.15 10.36
N GLY A 42 1.11 -4.59 11.43
CA GLY A 42 -0.14 -3.85 11.33
C GLY A 42 -1.39 -4.71 11.47
N LYS A 43 -2.54 -4.05 11.39
CA LYS A 43 -3.87 -4.66 11.42
C LYS A 43 -4.09 -5.55 10.18
N PRO A 44 -5.00 -6.55 10.25
CA PRO A 44 -5.44 -7.29 9.08
C PRO A 44 -5.87 -6.37 7.94
N LYS A 45 -5.51 -6.73 6.71
CA LYS A 45 -5.78 -5.92 5.53
C LYS A 45 -7.09 -6.36 4.89
N LEU A 46 -8.02 -5.43 4.73
CA LEU A 46 -9.25 -5.65 3.95
C LEU A 46 -8.90 -5.82 2.47
N VAL A 47 -9.50 -6.84 1.87
CA VAL A 47 -9.57 -7.06 0.42
C VAL A 47 -11.01 -7.33 0.02
N THR A 48 -11.43 -6.80 -1.12
CA THR A 48 -12.83 -6.83 -1.58
C THR A 48 -13.07 -7.76 -2.78
N ASN A 49 -11.99 -8.25 -3.37
CA ASN A 49 -12.02 -9.21 -4.47
C ASN A 49 -10.69 -9.98 -4.54
N PHE A 50 -10.67 -11.06 -5.32
CA PHE A 50 -9.48 -11.90 -5.44
C PHE A 50 -8.29 -11.20 -6.14
N LEU A 51 -8.54 -10.30 -7.10
CA LEU A 51 -7.46 -9.54 -7.74
C LEU A 51 -6.76 -8.61 -6.75
N GLU A 52 -7.52 -7.96 -5.87
CA GLU A 52 -6.97 -7.14 -4.78
C GLU A 52 -6.14 -7.97 -3.80
N PHE A 53 -6.60 -9.18 -3.47
CA PHE A 53 -5.80 -10.16 -2.72
C PHE A 53 -4.48 -10.46 -3.45
N GLN A 54 -4.51 -10.76 -4.75
CA GLN A 54 -3.31 -11.05 -5.53
C GLN A 54 -2.33 -9.87 -5.59
N ASN A 55 -2.85 -8.66 -5.76
CA ASN A 55 -2.06 -7.43 -5.79
C ASN A 55 -1.44 -7.07 -4.44
N THR A 56 -2.02 -7.54 -3.33
CA THR A 56 -1.55 -7.22 -1.98
C THR A 56 -0.65 -8.32 -1.42
N PHE A 57 -1.10 -9.56 -1.51
CA PHE A 57 -0.52 -10.72 -0.85
C PHE A 57 0.23 -11.67 -1.80
N GLY A 58 0.15 -11.43 -3.10
CA GLY A 58 0.67 -12.31 -4.14
C GLY A 58 -0.34 -13.39 -4.58
N GLY A 59 0.06 -14.21 -5.54
CA GLY A 59 -0.80 -15.21 -6.16
C GLY A 59 -1.00 -16.48 -5.34
N PHE A 60 -1.18 -17.59 -6.05
CA PHE A 60 -1.19 -18.91 -5.44
C PHE A 60 0.20 -19.25 -4.90
N LEU A 61 0.25 -19.92 -3.75
CA LEU A 61 1.49 -20.43 -3.19
C LEU A 61 1.82 -21.78 -3.83
N PRO A 62 3.07 -22.01 -4.25
CA PRO A 62 3.50 -23.34 -4.64
C PRO A 62 3.47 -24.28 -3.43
N GLU A 63 3.30 -25.58 -3.68
CA GLU A 63 3.55 -26.60 -2.67
C GLU A 63 5.02 -26.49 -2.20
N PRO A 64 5.28 -26.46 -0.88
CA PRO A 64 6.64 -26.38 -0.36
C PRO A 64 7.42 -27.68 -0.64
N ASP A 65 8.74 -27.64 -0.43
CA ASP A 65 9.59 -28.82 -0.60
C ASP A 65 9.06 -30.02 0.19
N ALA A 66 9.28 -31.23 -0.35
CA ALA A 66 8.71 -32.47 0.19
C ALA A 66 8.94 -32.66 1.69
N LEU A 67 10.10 -32.27 2.22
CA LEU A 67 10.40 -32.36 3.66
C LEU A 67 9.44 -31.51 4.51
N ILE A 68 9.24 -30.25 4.12
CA ILE A 68 8.36 -29.31 4.81
C ILE A 68 6.91 -29.76 4.62
N ARG A 69 6.53 -30.08 3.38
CA ARG A 69 5.21 -30.61 3.06
C ARG A 69 4.85 -31.81 3.92
N ASP A 70 5.74 -32.80 3.99
CA ASP A 70 5.46 -34.06 4.68
C ASP A 70 5.45 -33.88 6.20
N THR A 71 6.19 -32.92 6.74
CA THR A 71 6.15 -32.57 8.18
C THR A 71 4.78 -32.01 8.56
N TRP A 72 4.17 -31.20 7.69
CA TRP A 72 2.84 -30.62 7.95
C TRP A 72 1.71 -31.56 7.53
N ALA A 73 1.75 -32.16 6.35
CA ALA A 73 0.65 -32.94 5.80
C ALA A 73 0.47 -34.32 6.47
N ASN A 74 1.55 -34.90 6.99
CA ASN A 74 1.50 -36.21 7.66
C ASN A 74 1.39 -36.11 9.18
N ASP A 75 1.32 -34.91 9.76
CA ASP A 75 1.01 -34.73 11.17
C ASP A 75 -0.52 -34.71 11.37
N PRO A 76 -1.13 -35.77 11.91
CA PRO A 76 -2.58 -35.82 12.08
C PRO A 76 -3.10 -34.94 13.22
N LYS A 77 -2.23 -34.35 14.06
CA LYS A 77 -2.61 -33.57 15.23
C LYS A 77 -2.28 -32.09 15.10
N GLU A 78 -1.11 -31.78 14.56
CA GLU A 78 -0.59 -30.41 14.46
C GLU A 78 -0.30 -30.01 13.00
N GLY A 79 -0.90 -30.72 12.05
CA GLY A 79 -0.63 -30.58 10.63
C GLY A 79 -1.49 -29.57 9.87
N GLY A 80 -1.24 -29.54 8.56
CA GLY A 80 -1.91 -28.65 7.64
C GLY A 80 -1.38 -28.74 6.20
N ARG A 81 -2.13 -28.16 5.28
CA ARG A 81 -1.72 -27.77 3.92
C ARG A 81 -1.88 -26.26 3.78
N TRP A 82 -1.14 -25.51 4.58
CA TRP A 82 -1.26 -24.04 4.68
C TRP A 82 -1.03 -23.31 3.35
N TRP A 83 -0.32 -23.90 2.38
CA TRP A 83 -0.10 -23.34 1.05
C TRP A 83 -1.38 -23.30 0.20
N LEU A 84 -2.45 -23.96 0.63
CA LEU A 84 -3.77 -23.90 -0.02
C LEU A 84 -4.58 -22.66 0.40
N PHE A 85 -4.06 -21.84 1.31
CA PHE A 85 -4.74 -20.63 1.79
C PHE A 85 -5.23 -19.71 0.65
N PRO A 86 -4.42 -19.35 -0.38
CA PRO A 86 -4.90 -18.55 -1.51
C PRO A 86 -6.07 -19.18 -2.29
N LEU A 87 -6.12 -20.51 -2.39
CA LEU A 87 -7.24 -21.21 -3.04
C LEU A 87 -8.51 -21.13 -2.20
N ALA A 88 -8.40 -21.19 -0.87
CA ALA A 88 -9.54 -20.98 0.03
C ALA A 88 -10.08 -19.54 -0.07
N VAL A 89 -9.19 -18.54 -0.15
CA VAL A 89 -9.56 -17.14 -0.37
C VAL A 89 -10.27 -16.96 -1.72
N LYS A 90 -9.79 -17.62 -2.78
CA LYS A 90 -10.52 -17.64 -4.06
C LYS A 90 -11.91 -18.26 -3.90
N GLY A 91 -12.02 -19.38 -3.18
CA GLY A 91 -13.28 -20.04 -2.86
C GLY A 91 -14.28 -19.15 -2.15
N PHE A 92 -13.81 -18.28 -1.24
CA PHE A 92 -14.63 -17.26 -0.57
C PHE A 92 -15.27 -16.29 -1.58
N PHE A 93 -14.46 -15.69 -2.46
CA PHE A 93 -14.95 -14.74 -3.45
C PHE A 93 -15.83 -15.40 -4.53
N ASP A 94 -15.46 -16.59 -5.02
CA ASP A 94 -16.25 -17.36 -5.98
C ASP A 94 -17.64 -17.72 -5.42
N ASN A 95 -17.75 -17.84 -4.10
CA ASN A 95 -19.00 -18.13 -3.42
C ASN A 95 -19.80 -16.89 -3.00
N GLY A 96 -19.39 -15.68 -3.38
CA GLY A 96 -20.14 -14.45 -3.16
C GLY A 96 -19.77 -13.68 -1.90
N GLY A 97 -18.65 -14.03 -1.25
CA GLY A 97 -18.02 -13.19 -0.25
C GLY A 97 -17.54 -11.86 -0.86
N GLN A 98 -17.64 -10.77 -0.10
CA GLN A 98 -17.34 -9.41 -0.59
C GLN A 98 -16.33 -8.66 0.27
N ARG A 99 -16.22 -8.99 1.56
CA ARG A 99 -15.34 -8.31 2.52
C ARG A 99 -14.54 -9.36 3.27
N LEU A 100 -13.25 -9.40 3.02
CA LEU A 100 -12.33 -10.32 3.69
C LEU A 100 -11.16 -9.54 4.28
N TYR A 101 -11.02 -9.60 5.59
CA TYR A 101 -9.80 -9.19 6.27
C TYR A 101 -8.81 -10.35 6.28
N VAL A 102 -7.61 -10.11 5.76
CA VAL A 102 -6.54 -11.10 5.71
C VAL A 102 -5.40 -10.68 6.63
N LYS A 103 -4.99 -11.60 7.51
CA LYS A 103 -3.73 -11.51 8.23
C LYS A 103 -2.72 -12.51 7.65
N ARG A 104 -1.61 -11.99 7.13
CA ARG A 104 -0.49 -12.83 6.69
C ARG A 104 0.16 -13.50 7.90
N VAL A 105 0.32 -14.82 7.82
CA VAL A 105 1.17 -15.62 8.70
C VAL A 105 2.50 -15.87 7.99
N ALA A 106 3.60 -15.68 8.70
CA ALA A 106 4.94 -16.02 8.24
C ALA A 106 5.74 -16.55 9.42
N SER A 107 6.76 -17.37 9.14
CA SER A 107 7.69 -17.88 10.14
C SER A 107 8.32 -16.72 10.90
N ARG A 108 8.49 -16.84 12.22
CA ARG A 108 9.25 -15.87 13.03
C ARG A 108 10.73 -15.80 12.63
N GLN A 109 11.22 -16.82 11.93
CA GLN A 109 12.59 -16.87 11.40
C GLN A 109 12.70 -16.26 10.00
N ALA A 110 11.59 -15.83 9.40
CA ALA A 110 11.59 -15.24 8.07
C ALA A 110 12.33 -13.90 8.06
N THR A 111 13.15 -13.67 7.04
CA THR A 111 13.97 -12.47 6.89
C THR A 111 13.54 -11.66 5.67
N PRO A 112 13.53 -10.32 5.76
CA PRO A 112 13.35 -9.48 4.57
C PRO A 112 14.59 -9.55 3.70
N ALA A 113 14.38 -9.50 2.37
CA ALA A 113 15.49 -9.30 1.46
C ALA A 113 16.13 -7.93 1.70
N SER A 114 17.45 -7.84 1.59
CA SER A 114 18.18 -6.59 1.74
C SER A 114 19.26 -6.42 0.68
N GLY A 115 19.81 -5.21 0.62
CA GLY A 115 20.93 -4.89 -0.23
C GLY A 115 21.54 -3.57 0.18
N VAL A 116 22.86 -3.50 0.09
CA VAL A 116 23.63 -2.35 0.54
C VAL A 116 24.18 -1.59 -0.67
N LEU A 117 24.09 -0.26 -0.60
CA LEU A 117 24.72 0.64 -1.56
C LEU A 117 26.11 1.04 -1.08
N GLY A 118 27.03 1.12 -2.04
CA GLY A 118 28.32 1.80 -1.85
C GLY A 118 28.16 3.30 -2.13
N HIS A 119 29.20 3.90 -2.70
CA HIS A 119 29.10 5.28 -3.18
C HIS A 119 29.83 5.53 -4.50
N GLY A 120 29.35 6.54 -5.24
CA GLY A 120 29.80 6.90 -6.57
C GLY A 120 28.71 7.64 -7.33
N LEU A 121 29.02 8.15 -8.52
CA LEU A 121 28.07 8.92 -9.31
C LEU A 121 27.81 8.25 -10.66
N VAL A 122 26.55 7.94 -10.92
CA VAL A 122 26.09 7.44 -12.24
C VAL A 122 24.85 8.16 -12.71
N SER A 123 24.77 8.35 -14.02
CA SER A 123 23.60 8.89 -14.69
C SER A 123 23.10 7.89 -15.73
N PRO A 124 21.84 7.42 -15.66
CA PRO A 124 21.32 6.42 -16.59
C PRO A 124 21.16 7.04 -17.97
N VAL A 125 21.27 6.23 -19.01
CA VAL A 125 20.87 6.65 -20.35
C VAL A 125 19.35 6.80 -20.37
N ALA A 126 18.87 8.00 -20.68
CA ALA A 126 17.45 8.32 -20.73
C ALA A 126 16.83 7.94 -22.08
N ARG A 127 17.63 7.95 -23.16
CA ARG A 127 17.18 7.64 -24.52
C ARG A 127 18.22 6.86 -25.30
N ASP A 128 17.75 5.91 -26.10
CA ASP A 128 18.59 5.12 -27.00
C ASP A 128 19.38 6.01 -27.97
N ALA A 129 20.63 5.66 -28.21
CA ALA A 129 21.47 6.31 -29.21
C ALA A 129 22.27 5.26 -30.00
N ALA A 130 22.32 5.46 -31.32
CA ALA A 130 22.99 4.54 -32.23
C ALA A 130 24.51 4.67 -32.17
N LYS A 131 25.22 3.64 -32.61
CA LYS A 131 26.66 3.71 -32.86
C LYS A 131 27.00 4.91 -33.77
N GLY A 132 28.04 5.65 -33.39
CA GLY A 132 28.49 6.85 -34.09
C GLY A 132 27.76 8.13 -33.68
N ALA A 133 26.68 8.05 -32.90
CA ALA A 133 26.06 9.26 -32.34
C ALA A 133 27.04 9.96 -31.40
N THR A 134 27.08 11.29 -31.45
CA THR A 134 27.84 12.13 -30.51
C THR A 134 26.95 12.73 -29.43
N ARG A 135 25.63 12.58 -29.54
CA ARG A 135 24.65 13.14 -28.62
C ARG A 135 24.08 12.05 -27.72
N LEU A 136 24.11 12.28 -26.41
CA LEU A 136 23.52 11.42 -25.40
C LEU A 136 22.53 12.21 -24.54
N GLU A 137 21.38 11.62 -24.25
CA GLU A 137 20.42 12.12 -23.27
C GLU A 137 20.49 11.23 -22.02
N LEU A 138 20.72 11.84 -20.87
CA LEU A 138 20.97 11.17 -19.59
C LEU A 138 19.86 11.47 -18.58
N GLY A 139 19.80 10.72 -17.48
CA GLY A 139 18.82 10.94 -16.42
C GLY A 139 19.02 12.26 -15.68
N HIS A 140 20.27 12.67 -15.49
CA HIS A 140 20.65 13.97 -14.92
C HIS A 140 22.08 14.36 -15.34
N LEU A 141 22.42 15.65 -15.19
CA LEU A 141 23.79 16.15 -15.26
C LEU A 141 24.31 16.65 -13.89
N ILE A 142 23.69 16.18 -12.81
CA ILE A 142 24.13 16.51 -11.44
C ILE A 142 25.48 15.85 -11.14
N GLY A 143 26.43 16.62 -10.61
CA GLY A 143 27.79 16.21 -10.26
C GLY A 143 28.76 16.12 -11.46
N PHE A 144 28.31 16.48 -12.66
CA PHE A 144 29.20 16.68 -13.81
C PHE A 144 30.01 17.96 -13.59
N SER A 145 31.20 18.07 -14.19
CA SER A 145 32.02 19.29 -14.17
C SER A 145 31.83 20.16 -15.42
N GLY A 146 31.12 19.66 -16.43
CA GLY A 146 30.85 20.36 -17.68
C GLY A 146 31.82 19.98 -18.81
N VAL A 147 32.18 20.96 -19.65
CA VAL A 147 33.02 20.73 -20.84
C VAL A 147 34.42 20.24 -20.45
N GLY A 148 34.94 19.27 -21.20
CA GLY A 148 36.25 18.63 -20.97
C GLY A 148 36.23 17.45 -19.99
N GLN A 149 35.11 17.20 -19.30
CA GLN A 149 34.99 16.08 -18.37
C GLN A 149 35.12 14.74 -19.09
N GLN A 150 35.96 13.85 -18.56
CA GLN A 150 36.02 12.46 -19.01
C GLN A 150 34.87 11.65 -18.42
N ILE A 151 34.18 10.89 -19.28
CA ILE A 151 33.09 10.00 -18.87
C ILE A 151 33.30 8.59 -19.43
N GLN A 152 32.79 7.60 -18.70
CA GLN A 152 32.77 6.20 -19.15
C GLN A 152 31.34 5.72 -19.27
N LEU A 153 31.01 5.13 -20.43
CA LEU A 153 29.72 4.48 -20.64
C LEU A 153 29.83 2.99 -20.41
N PHE A 154 28.88 2.46 -19.65
CA PHE A 154 28.77 1.06 -19.30
C PHE A 154 27.49 0.47 -19.87
N ARG A 155 27.57 -0.79 -20.28
CA ARG A 155 26.41 -1.56 -20.70
C ARG A 155 25.67 -2.12 -19.49
N GLY A 156 24.34 -2.02 -19.47
CA GLY A 156 23.52 -2.35 -18.31
C GLY A 156 23.38 -3.85 -17.98
N ASP A 157 23.65 -4.77 -18.91
CA ASP A 157 23.53 -6.22 -18.70
C ASP A 157 24.85 -6.87 -18.25
N ASP A 158 25.93 -6.65 -18.99
CA ASP A 158 27.25 -7.24 -18.76
C ASP A 158 28.22 -6.32 -18.01
N GLN A 159 27.83 -5.07 -17.79
CA GLN A 159 28.56 -4.10 -16.97
C GLN A 159 29.95 -3.78 -17.53
N GLN A 160 30.15 -3.97 -18.84
CA GLN A 160 31.40 -3.66 -19.52
C GLN A 160 31.43 -2.20 -19.96
N VAL A 161 32.63 -1.61 -19.95
CA VAL A 161 32.88 -0.31 -20.56
C VAL A 161 32.73 -0.44 -22.07
N ILE A 162 31.77 0.27 -22.63
CA ILE A 162 31.50 0.26 -24.07
C ILE A 162 32.06 1.48 -24.79
N HIS A 163 32.26 2.60 -24.08
CA HIS A 163 32.79 3.84 -24.65
C HIS A 163 33.47 4.72 -23.58
N THR A 164 34.43 5.55 -23.98
CA THR A 164 35.07 6.58 -23.14
C THR A 164 35.28 7.81 -24.00
N ALA A 165 34.85 8.97 -23.52
CA ALA A 165 34.85 10.22 -24.28
C ALA A 165 34.92 11.44 -23.34
N ALA A 166 35.33 12.59 -23.88
CA ALA A 166 35.19 13.87 -23.22
C ALA A 166 33.84 14.53 -23.55
N VAL A 167 33.27 15.27 -22.61
CA VAL A 167 32.12 16.14 -22.87
C VAL A 167 32.58 17.36 -23.67
N ALA A 168 32.14 17.50 -24.92
CA ALA A 168 32.43 18.64 -25.79
C ALA A 168 31.47 19.82 -25.55
N ALA A 169 30.20 19.53 -25.28
CA ALA A 169 29.17 20.52 -24.92
C ALA A 169 28.08 19.83 -24.08
N TYR A 170 27.26 20.62 -23.39
CA TYR A 170 26.10 20.07 -22.66
C TYR A 170 24.92 21.05 -22.67
N ASP A 171 23.74 20.51 -22.41
CA ASP A 171 22.51 21.23 -22.11
C ASP A 171 21.95 20.67 -20.80
N ALA A 172 22.13 21.43 -19.71
CA ALA A 172 21.69 21.06 -18.37
C ALA A 172 20.17 20.99 -18.24
N THR A 173 19.41 21.71 -19.07
CA THR A 173 17.95 21.68 -19.03
C THR A 173 17.40 20.45 -19.75
N ALA A 174 18.01 20.05 -20.86
CA ALA A 174 17.64 18.86 -21.62
C ALA A 174 18.32 17.57 -21.14
N HIS A 175 19.15 17.65 -20.09
CA HIS A 175 20.03 16.57 -19.60
C HIS A 175 20.85 15.91 -20.72
N ARG A 176 21.38 16.73 -21.63
CA ARG A 176 22.04 16.27 -22.84
C ARG A 176 23.52 16.60 -22.81
N VAL A 177 24.35 15.64 -23.24
CA VAL A 177 25.78 15.87 -23.49
C VAL A 177 26.11 15.60 -24.95
N GLU A 178 27.00 16.41 -25.50
CA GLU A 178 27.67 16.17 -26.77
C GLU A 178 29.09 15.69 -26.49
N LEU A 179 29.47 14.58 -27.10
CA LEU A 179 30.76 13.91 -26.94
C LEU A 179 31.76 14.42 -27.98
N ASP A 180 33.03 14.43 -27.61
CA ASP A 180 34.15 14.74 -28.51
C ASP A 180 34.39 13.66 -29.59
N ALA A 181 33.88 12.44 -29.37
CA ALA A 181 33.92 11.33 -30.30
C ALA A 181 32.56 10.62 -30.41
N GLY A 182 32.29 10.03 -31.57
CA GLY A 182 31.08 9.24 -31.79
C GLY A 182 31.13 7.89 -31.06
N LEU A 183 29.98 7.46 -30.53
CA LEU A 183 29.84 6.20 -29.79
C LEU A 183 30.40 4.99 -30.56
N THR A 184 31.19 4.16 -29.87
CA THR A 184 31.76 2.91 -30.42
C THR A 184 30.73 1.78 -30.56
N ALA A 185 29.64 1.85 -29.78
CA ALA A 185 28.51 0.91 -29.78
C ALA A 185 27.18 1.63 -29.54
N GLU A 186 26.06 0.98 -29.84
CA GLU A 186 24.74 1.50 -29.46
C GLU A 186 24.54 1.48 -27.94
N VAL A 187 23.76 2.44 -27.44
CA VAL A 187 23.32 2.52 -26.05
C VAL A 187 21.80 2.46 -25.99
N ARG A 188 21.26 1.79 -24.97
CA ARG A 188 19.82 1.56 -24.80
C ARG A 188 19.37 1.85 -23.38
N ALA A 189 18.37 2.71 -23.25
CA ALA A 189 17.73 3.04 -21.97
C ALA A 189 17.06 1.79 -21.37
N GLY A 190 16.37 0.99 -22.20
CA GLY A 190 15.68 -0.23 -21.75
C GLY A 190 16.60 -1.34 -21.25
N ARG A 191 17.87 -1.34 -21.66
CA ARG A 191 18.91 -2.27 -21.16
C ARG A 191 19.50 -1.79 -19.82
N GLY A 192 19.25 -0.55 -19.42
CA GLY A 192 19.82 0.04 -18.21
C GLY A 192 21.25 0.53 -18.38
N ASP A 193 21.67 0.86 -19.60
CA ASP A 193 22.98 1.48 -19.86
C ASP A 193 23.12 2.79 -19.10
N TYR A 194 24.35 3.13 -18.68
CA TYR A 194 24.59 4.31 -17.84
C TYR A 194 25.97 4.92 -18.07
N VAL A 195 26.09 6.19 -17.72
CA VAL A 195 27.35 6.92 -17.62
C VAL A 195 27.83 6.86 -16.17
N GLN A 196 29.09 6.55 -15.96
CA GLN A 196 29.75 6.66 -14.66
C GLN A 196 30.72 7.85 -14.64
N ILE A 197 30.70 8.57 -13.53
CA ILE A 197 31.63 9.66 -13.23
C ILE A 197 32.51 9.23 -12.06
N GLY A 198 33.82 9.23 -12.28
CA GLY A 198 34.79 8.83 -11.26
C GLY A 198 34.73 7.33 -10.92
N ALA A 199 35.38 6.98 -9.81
CA ALA A 199 35.40 5.61 -9.30
C ALA A 199 34.23 5.38 -8.33
N ARG A 200 33.74 4.13 -8.30
CA ARG A 200 32.84 3.66 -7.24
C ARG A 200 33.66 3.12 -6.06
N SER A 201 33.14 3.29 -4.86
CA SER A 201 33.64 2.67 -3.64
C SER A 201 32.63 1.67 -3.12
N ALA A 202 33.13 0.60 -2.50
CA ALA A 202 32.32 -0.40 -1.80
C ALA A 202 32.04 -0.01 -0.33
N GLU A 203 32.51 1.15 0.13
CA GLU A 203 32.18 1.64 1.47
C GLU A 203 30.67 1.88 1.57
N GLU A 204 30.06 1.15 2.50
CA GLU A 204 28.62 1.04 2.67
C GLU A 204 27.99 2.36 3.14
N THR A 205 26.90 2.78 2.50
CA THR A 205 26.24 4.06 2.80
C THR A 205 24.79 3.88 3.24
N LEU A 206 24.03 3.10 2.50
CA LEU A 206 22.59 2.97 2.65
C LEU A 206 22.19 1.52 2.43
N GLU A 207 21.51 0.93 3.41
CA GLU A 207 20.89 -0.38 3.27
C GLU A 207 19.42 -0.20 2.91
N PHE A 208 18.96 -0.92 1.89
CA PHE A 208 17.55 -1.09 1.59
C PHE A 208 17.09 -2.47 2.04
N THR A 209 15.91 -2.54 2.65
CA THR A 209 15.27 -3.80 3.05
C THR A 209 13.85 -3.85 2.50
N ALA A 210 13.37 -5.02 2.09
CA ALA A 210 11.99 -5.22 1.73
C ALA A 210 11.08 -4.99 2.95
N VAL A 211 9.90 -4.38 2.75
CA VAL A 211 8.98 -4.03 3.84
C VAL A 211 8.48 -5.24 4.63
N SER A 212 8.43 -6.40 4.00
CA SER A 212 7.92 -7.62 4.61
C SER A 212 8.86 -8.78 4.33
N PRO A 213 9.00 -9.72 5.28
CA PRO A 213 9.91 -10.85 5.13
C PRO A 213 9.46 -11.78 4.00
N GLY A 214 10.41 -12.56 3.50
CA GLY A 214 10.18 -13.59 2.49
C GLY A 214 11.04 -13.45 1.24
N SER A 215 11.13 -14.56 0.51
CA SER A 215 11.91 -14.68 -0.72
C SER A 215 11.44 -13.75 -1.85
N TRP A 216 10.17 -13.31 -1.80
CA TRP A 216 9.61 -12.33 -2.74
C TRP A 216 10.43 -11.04 -2.82
N GLY A 217 11.08 -10.64 -1.72
CA GLY A 217 11.89 -9.45 -1.64
C GLY A 217 13.08 -9.48 -2.61
N GLY A 218 13.57 -10.68 -2.98
CA GLY A 218 14.64 -10.85 -3.97
C GLY A 218 14.27 -10.42 -5.39
N ALA A 219 12.98 -10.24 -5.67
CA ALA A 219 12.51 -9.67 -6.94
C ALA A 219 12.44 -8.14 -6.94
N VAL A 220 12.63 -7.50 -5.78
CA VAL A 220 12.57 -6.04 -5.65
C VAL A 220 13.89 -5.43 -6.13
N GLN A 221 13.77 -4.46 -7.03
CA GLN A 221 14.87 -3.65 -7.51
C GLN A 221 14.69 -2.22 -7.03
N VAL A 222 15.76 -1.63 -6.49
CA VAL A 222 15.79 -0.28 -5.98
C VAL A 222 16.81 0.54 -6.75
N ARG A 223 16.46 1.77 -7.06
CA ARG A 223 17.36 2.75 -7.65
C ARG A 223 17.23 4.06 -6.90
N ILE A 224 18.37 4.61 -6.49
CA ILE A 224 18.46 5.96 -5.97
C ILE A 224 19.25 6.80 -6.98
N GLN A 225 18.76 8.00 -7.28
CA GLN A 225 19.42 8.91 -8.23
C GLN A 225 19.36 10.34 -7.71
N PRO A 226 20.37 11.17 -8.00
CA PRO A 226 20.26 12.59 -7.74
C PRO A 226 19.24 13.21 -8.70
N MET A 227 18.49 14.18 -8.21
CA MET A 227 17.50 14.94 -8.98
C MET A 227 17.56 16.43 -8.65
N ALA A 228 17.22 17.26 -9.63
CA ALA A 228 17.10 18.70 -9.43
C ALA A 228 15.66 19.02 -8.99
N SER A 229 15.48 19.37 -7.72
CA SER A 229 14.17 19.65 -7.11
C SER A 229 13.65 21.05 -7.45
N ALA A 230 14.55 22.02 -7.59
CA ALA A 230 14.20 23.37 -8.02
C ALA A 230 15.37 24.05 -8.77
N ALA A 231 15.05 24.82 -9.81
CA ALA A 231 15.97 25.77 -10.43
C ALA A 231 15.70 27.17 -9.88
N LEU A 232 16.66 27.73 -9.14
CA LEU A 232 16.57 29.03 -8.50
C LEU A 232 17.38 30.06 -9.31
N PRO A 233 16.83 31.25 -9.59
CA PRO A 233 17.58 32.30 -10.28
C PRO A 233 18.65 32.90 -9.37
N VAL A 234 19.81 33.19 -9.94
CA VAL A 234 20.78 34.09 -9.33
C VAL A 234 20.22 35.52 -9.39
N LEU A 235 20.23 36.23 -8.27
CA LEU A 235 19.82 37.63 -8.23
C LEU A 235 20.99 38.54 -8.61
N PRO A 236 20.74 39.64 -9.32
CA PRO A 236 21.78 40.60 -9.65
C PRO A 236 22.34 41.26 -8.39
N ASP A 237 23.62 41.62 -8.45
CA ASP A 237 24.24 42.48 -7.46
C ASP A 237 23.49 43.84 -7.43
N PRO A 238 23.13 44.37 -6.24
CA PRO A 238 22.45 45.66 -6.12
C PRO A 238 23.14 46.82 -6.88
N GLN A 239 24.46 46.73 -7.10
CA GLN A 239 25.26 47.78 -7.73
C GLN A 239 25.21 47.76 -9.27
N GLU A 240 24.61 46.75 -9.89
CA GLU A 240 24.58 46.60 -11.36
C GLU A 240 23.56 47.53 -12.05
N GLY A 241 22.61 48.15 -11.35
CA GLY A 241 21.65 49.07 -11.98
C GLY A 241 20.63 48.40 -12.92
N ALA A 242 20.11 49.15 -13.90
CA ALA A 242 18.94 48.77 -14.71
C ALA A 242 19.27 47.89 -15.94
N LEU A 243 18.32 47.03 -16.33
CA LEU A 243 18.40 46.22 -17.55
C LEU A 243 18.06 47.04 -18.80
N PHE A 244 18.69 46.68 -19.93
CA PHE A 244 18.26 47.11 -21.25
C PHE A 244 18.26 45.92 -22.22
N VAL A 245 17.42 46.01 -23.24
CA VAL A 245 17.38 45.10 -24.38
C VAL A 245 17.37 45.95 -25.64
N THR A 246 18.29 45.67 -26.55
CA THR A 246 18.40 46.33 -27.86
C THR A 246 18.66 45.27 -28.94
N GLN A 247 18.97 45.70 -30.15
CA GLN A 247 19.28 44.85 -31.28
C GLN A 247 20.42 45.45 -32.12
N LEU A 248 21.15 44.60 -32.83
CA LEU A 248 22.18 45.05 -33.79
C LEU A 248 21.56 45.97 -34.85
N ALA A 249 22.13 47.15 -35.01
CA ALA A 249 21.73 48.16 -36.00
C ALA A 249 22.34 47.90 -37.39
N ALA A 250 23.39 47.08 -37.48
CA ALA A 250 24.07 46.65 -38.70
C ALA A 250 24.58 45.20 -38.58
N ASP A 251 24.96 44.60 -39.70
CA ASP A 251 25.65 43.30 -39.70
C ASP A 251 27.06 43.46 -39.09
N ALA A 252 27.48 42.51 -38.27
CA ALA A 252 28.81 42.45 -37.68
C ALA A 252 29.58 41.26 -38.27
N ALA A 253 30.80 41.51 -38.77
CA ALA A 253 31.69 40.44 -39.25
C ALA A 253 32.11 39.53 -38.07
N ALA A 254 32.53 38.31 -38.38
CA ALA A 254 33.10 37.43 -37.35
C ALA A 254 34.33 38.10 -36.70
N ASP A 255 34.46 37.94 -35.38
CA ASP A 255 35.54 38.46 -34.56
C ASP A 255 35.75 40.00 -34.65
N SER A 256 34.69 40.76 -34.98
CA SER A 256 34.73 42.22 -35.04
C SER A 256 34.89 42.84 -33.64
N GLU A 257 35.78 43.81 -33.48
CA GLU A 257 35.99 44.47 -32.18
C GLU A 257 34.91 45.50 -31.80
N THR A 258 34.07 45.90 -32.76
CA THR A 258 32.99 46.87 -32.51
C THR A 258 31.71 46.44 -33.19
N VAL A 259 30.58 46.64 -32.50
CA VAL A 259 29.24 46.37 -33.03
C VAL A 259 28.33 47.56 -32.79
N GLU A 260 27.50 47.92 -33.79
CA GLU A 260 26.50 48.98 -33.65
C GLU A 260 25.17 48.40 -33.18
N VAL A 261 24.59 48.96 -32.13
CA VAL A 261 23.25 48.62 -31.63
C VAL A 261 22.33 49.83 -31.67
N ALA A 262 21.02 49.61 -31.69
CA ALA A 262 20.05 50.70 -31.57
C ALA A 262 20.14 51.37 -30.19
N ALA A 263 20.07 52.69 -30.14
CA ALA A 263 19.99 53.42 -28.87
C ALA A 263 18.65 53.13 -28.17
N VAL A 264 18.70 52.83 -26.87
CA VAL A 264 17.53 52.54 -26.03
C VAL A 264 17.70 53.21 -24.68
N ALA A 265 16.60 53.44 -23.95
CA ALA A 265 16.67 53.99 -22.60
C ALA A 265 17.49 53.08 -21.67
N GLY A 266 18.41 53.66 -20.91
CA GLY A 266 19.35 52.94 -20.04
C GLY A 266 20.59 52.39 -20.74
N LEU A 267 20.78 52.66 -22.04
CA LEU A 267 22.02 52.39 -22.79
C LEU A 267 22.77 53.71 -23.02
N ASP A 268 23.18 54.35 -21.93
CA ASP A 268 24.03 55.54 -21.90
C ASP A 268 25.22 55.26 -20.97
N PRO A 269 26.47 55.46 -21.40
CA PRO A 269 27.64 55.22 -20.54
C PRO A 269 27.63 56.02 -19.24
N ASP A 270 26.96 57.17 -19.17
CA ASP A 270 26.88 57.99 -17.94
C ASP A 270 25.94 57.38 -16.88
N ASP A 271 24.96 56.56 -17.31
CA ASP A 271 23.97 55.89 -16.44
C ASP A 271 24.36 54.43 -16.10
N LEU A 272 25.48 53.94 -16.65
CA LEU A 272 25.91 52.55 -16.55
C LEU A 272 27.16 52.39 -15.66
N PRO A 273 27.30 51.24 -14.95
CA PRO A 273 28.53 50.96 -14.22
C PRO A 273 29.71 50.78 -15.19
N PRO A 274 30.96 50.93 -14.70
CA PRO A 274 32.17 50.88 -15.54
C PRO A 274 32.38 49.52 -16.25
N ASP A 275 31.80 48.45 -15.72
CA ASP A 275 31.83 47.12 -16.31
C ASP A 275 30.45 46.74 -16.83
N VAL A 276 30.21 46.88 -18.13
CA VAL A 276 28.95 46.49 -18.77
C VAL A 276 29.11 45.14 -19.46
N TRP A 277 28.21 44.21 -19.15
CA TRP A 277 28.14 42.91 -19.81
C TRP A 277 26.88 42.81 -20.65
N VAL A 278 27.04 42.31 -21.87
CA VAL A 278 25.94 42.04 -22.79
C VAL A 278 26.01 40.60 -23.28
N GLN A 279 24.85 40.02 -23.53
CA GLN A 279 24.70 38.76 -24.22
C GLN A 279 24.28 39.02 -25.66
N ILE A 280 25.05 38.45 -26.58
CA ILE A 280 24.80 38.51 -28.03
C ILE A 280 24.92 37.08 -28.55
N GLY A 281 23.82 36.56 -29.12
CA GLY A 281 23.72 35.13 -29.43
C GLY A 281 23.89 34.27 -28.17
N THR A 282 24.82 33.30 -28.24
CA THR A 282 25.15 32.39 -27.12
C THR A 282 26.28 32.91 -26.22
N GLY A 283 27.00 33.96 -26.64
CA GLY A 283 28.16 34.48 -25.92
C GLY A 283 27.82 35.65 -24.97
N ARG A 284 28.62 35.77 -23.90
CA ARG A 284 28.60 36.92 -22.98
C ARG A 284 29.88 37.70 -23.16
N PHE A 285 29.76 39.02 -23.32
CA PHE A 285 30.90 39.88 -23.61
C PHE A 285 30.92 41.09 -22.70
N LYS A 286 32.10 41.41 -22.16
CA LYS A 286 32.36 42.67 -21.46
C LYS A 286 32.57 43.76 -22.50
N VAL A 287 31.70 44.74 -22.54
CA VAL A 287 31.72 45.80 -23.56
C VAL A 287 31.99 47.17 -22.97
N GLN A 288 32.67 48.01 -23.74
CA GLN A 288 32.67 49.46 -23.50
C GLN A 288 31.53 50.09 -24.31
N VAL A 289 30.72 50.90 -23.67
CA VAL A 289 29.56 51.56 -24.28
C VAL A 289 29.97 52.95 -24.76
N GLY A 290 29.88 53.20 -26.07
CA GLY A 290 30.11 54.52 -26.66
C GLY A 290 28.95 55.48 -26.39
N GLN A 291 29.20 56.78 -26.60
CA GLN A 291 28.17 57.81 -26.51
C GLN A 291 27.11 57.63 -27.62
N PRO A 292 25.80 57.78 -27.32
CA PRO A 292 24.75 57.66 -28.33
C PRO A 292 24.91 58.71 -29.45
N ALA A 293 24.92 58.25 -30.71
CA ALA A 293 24.99 59.12 -31.89
C ALA A 293 24.06 58.59 -32.99
N ASP A 294 23.27 59.47 -33.61
CA ASP A 294 22.35 59.14 -34.71
C ASP A 294 21.40 57.95 -34.44
N GLY A 295 20.92 57.82 -33.19
CA GLY A 295 20.03 56.75 -32.77
C GLY A 295 20.69 55.37 -32.64
N LYS A 296 22.03 55.32 -32.65
CA LYS A 296 22.85 54.13 -32.47
C LYS A 296 23.85 54.32 -31.34
N VAL A 297 24.33 53.19 -30.81
CA VAL A 297 25.39 53.12 -29.82
C VAL A 297 26.42 52.10 -30.30
N THR A 298 27.70 52.45 -30.26
CA THR A 298 28.79 51.51 -30.56
C THR A 298 29.17 50.78 -29.28
N LEU A 299 29.15 49.44 -29.31
CA LEU A 299 29.71 48.59 -28.26
C LEU A 299 31.08 48.09 -28.71
N THR A 300 32.11 48.35 -27.91
CA THR A 300 33.46 47.81 -28.16
C THR A 300 33.64 46.53 -27.36
N LEU A 301 33.89 45.43 -28.06
CA LEU A 301 34.18 44.11 -27.51
C LEU A 301 35.65 44.03 -27.06
N PRO A 302 36.03 43.09 -26.18
CA PRO A 302 37.43 42.90 -25.80
C PRO A 302 38.26 42.51 -27.03
N SER A 303 39.49 43.03 -27.12
CA SER A 303 40.40 42.70 -28.23
C SER A 303 40.62 41.18 -28.35
N GLY A 304 40.37 40.62 -29.54
CA GLY A 304 40.50 39.18 -29.78
C GLY A 304 39.32 38.32 -29.29
N ALA A 305 38.17 38.91 -28.98
CA ALA A 305 36.96 38.16 -28.66
C ALA A 305 36.45 37.38 -29.89
N ALA A 306 36.47 36.05 -29.80
CA ALA A 306 35.98 35.19 -30.86
C ALA A 306 34.44 35.16 -30.89
N HIS A 307 33.84 35.45 -32.05
CA HIS A 307 32.40 35.33 -32.25
C HIS A 307 32.02 35.13 -33.72
N GLU A 308 30.90 34.47 -33.96
CA GLU A 308 30.38 34.29 -35.32
C GLU A 308 29.92 35.61 -35.96
N ALA A 309 29.75 35.62 -37.28
CA ALA A 309 29.17 36.76 -37.97
C ALA A 309 27.70 36.94 -37.56
N TRP A 310 27.34 38.13 -37.10
CA TRP A 310 25.99 38.44 -36.64
C TRP A 310 25.25 39.34 -37.63
N ARG A 311 23.95 39.11 -37.77
CA ARG A 311 23.09 39.90 -38.67
C ARG A 311 22.36 41.00 -37.92
N ARG A 312 22.06 42.09 -38.62
CA ARG A 312 21.18 43.17 -38.17
C ARG A 312 19.87 42.59 -37.61
N GLY A 313 19.43 43.12 -36.48
CA GLY A 313 18.23 42.68 -35.77
C GLY A 313 18.48 41.57 -34.73
N LEU A 314 19.70 41.04 -34.62
CA LEU A 314 20.04 40.12 -33.52
C LEU A 314 19.91 40.84 -32.17
N VAL A 315 19.24 40.21 -31.21
CA VAL A 315 19.00 40.77 -29.88
C VAL A 315 20.31 40.88 -29.11
N VAL A 316 20.53 42.05 -28.51
CA VAL A 316 21.61 42.33 -27.57
C VAL A 316 20.96 42.69 -26.24
N ARG A 317 21.18 41.86 -25.23
CA ARG A 317 20.60 42.05 -23.89
C ARG A 317 21.69 42.35 -22.88
N ARG A 318 21.50 43.34 -22.04
CA ARG A 318 22.35 43.52 -20.85
C ARG A 318 22.19 42.34 -19.90
N VAL A 319 23.29 41.77 -19.43
CA VAL A 319 23.26 40.74 -18.39
C VAL A 319 23.99 41.26 -17.16
N ARG A 320 23.32 41.27 -16.02
CA ARG A 320 23.89 41.77 -14.76
C ARG A 320 24.64 40.67 -14.04
N ARG A 321 25.76 41.04 -13.43
CA ARG A 321 26.52 40.14 -12.56
C ARG A 321 25.72 39.83 -11.30
N GLY A 322 25.74 38.58 -10.86
CA GLY A 322 25.21 38.14 -9.57
C GLY A 322 26.21 38.29 -8.43
N ASN A 323 27.50 38.30 -8.74
CA ASN A 323 28.61 38.59 -7.83
C ASN A 323 29.70 39.38 -8.57
N THR A 324 30.41 40.24 -7.84
CA THR A 324 31.50 41.06 -8.40
C THR A 324 32.84 40.32 -8.44
N SER A 325 33.05 39.37 -7.53
CA SER A 325 34.21 38.47 -7.49
C SER A 325 33.82 37.10 -6.94
N ALA A 326 34.72 36.12 -7.09
CA ALA A 326 34.61 34.86 -6.38
C ALA A 326 34.48 35.13 -4.87
N GLY A 327 33.61 34.38 -4.21
CA GLY A 327 33.35 34.53 -2.78
C GLY A 327 32.29 33.54 -2.28
N PRO A 328 32.10 33.43 -0.96
CA PRO A 328 31.31 32.36 -0.37
C PRO A 328 29.81 32.66 -0.37
N THR A 329 29.38 33.84 -0.84
CA THR A 329 27.98 34.27 -0.76
C THR A 329 27.38 34.61 -2.11
N LEU A 330 26.11 34.27 -2.31
CA LEU A 330 25.35 34.61 -3.51
C LEU A 330 23.91 34.99 -3.15
N ARG A 331 23.34 35.99 -3.82
CA ARG A 331 21.92 36.29 -3.68
C ARG A 331 21.10 35.39 -4.61
N VAL A 332 20.12 34.70 -4.06
CA VAL A 332 19.34 33.67 -4.75
C VAL A 332 17.85 33.93 -4.59
N GLY A 333 17.13 33.99 -5.71
CA GLY A 333 15.69 34.14 -5.69
C GLY A 333 15.02 32.85 -5.21
N GLY A 334 14.12 32.96 -4.24
CA GLY A 334 13.48 31.78 -3.66
C GLY A 334 14.37 30.98 -2.71
N ALA A 335 15.38 31.61 -2.10
CA ALA A 335 16.26 31.00 -1.09
C ALA A 335 15.52 30.31 0.06
N SER A 336 14.25 30.66 0.33
CA SER A 336 13.39 29.97 1.31
C SER A 336 13.13 28.49 1.01
N ARG A 337 13.41 28.02 -0.22
CA ARG A 337 13.34 26.59 -0.59
C ARG A 337 14.61 25.82 -0.21
N LEU A 338 15.72 26.53 0.00
CA LEU A 338 16.97 25.96 0.47
C LEU A 338 16.92 25.75 1.98
N TYR A 339 17.86 24.97 2.49
CA TYR A 339 18.04 24.70 3.91
C TYR A 339 19.53 24.52 4.21
N GLU A 340 19.92 24.67 5.47
CA GLU A 340 21.31 24.42 5.90
C GLU A 340 21.68 22.95 5.63
N GLY A 341 22.82 22.73 4.98
CA GLY A 341 23.26 21.43 4.49
C GLY A 341 22.67 21.01 3.14
N ALA A 342 21.88 21.85 2.47
CA ALA A 342 21.38 21.59 1.13
C ALA A 342 22.52 21.58 0.10
N VAL A 343 22.51 20.59 -0.79
CA VAL A 343 23.45 20.51 -1.92
C VAL A 343 22.86 21.24 -3.11
N VAL A 344 23.65 22.08 -3.75
CA VAL A 344 23.23 22.84 -4.92
C VAL A 344 24.26 22.73 -6.04
N GLN A 345 23.76 22.69 -7.27
CA GLN A 345 24.60 22.75 -8.47
C GLN A 345 24.40 24.09 -9.17
N LEU A 346 25.48 24.85 -9.27
CA LEU A 346 25.57 26.07 -10.07
C LEU A 346 25.90 25.72 -11.52
N ASP A 347 25.17 26.33 -12.45
CA ASP A 347 25.40 26.24 -13.89
C ASP A 347 25.69 27.64 -14.46
N ASP A 348 26.93 27.84 -14.91
CA ASP A 348 27.37 29.07 -15.59
C ASP A 348 27.28 29.00 -17.14
N GLY A 349 26.79 27.87 -17.66
CA GLY A 349 26.69 27.54 -19.08
C GLY A 349 27.91 26.80 -19.65
N THR A 350 29.01 26.73 -18.91
CA THR A 350 30.26 26.06 -19.33
C THR A 350 30.81 25.08 -18.29
N HIS A 351 30.59 25.39 -17.02
CA HIS A 351 30.98 24.59 -15.87
C HIS A 351 29.79 24.37 -14.95
N LEU A 352 29.75 23.16 -14.41
CA LEU A 352 28.80 22.76 -13.39
C LEU A 352 29.56 22.64 -12.07
N THR A 353 29.13 23.39 -11.06
CA THR A 353 29.84 23.49 -9.79
C THR A 353 28.94 23.14 -8.61
N ILE A 354 29.38 22.20 -7.77
CA ILE A 354 28.64 21.80 -6.57
C ILE A 354 29.02 22.67 -5.38
N ARG A 355 28.02 23.13 -4.62
CA ARG A 355 28.21 23.81 -3.34
C ARG A 355 27.24 23.26 -2.29
N THR A 356 27.61 23.40 -1.03
CA THR A 356 26.77 23.07 0.12
C THR A 356 26.35 24.35 0.81
N VAL A 357 25.06 24.51 1.10
CA VAL A 357 24.54 25.68 1.82
C VAL A 357 24.92 25.60 3.30
N VAL A 358 25.60 26.63 3.79
CA VAL A 358 26.02 26.78 5.19
C VAL A 358 25.07 27.68 5.97
N ALA A 359 24.57 28.76 5.35
CA ALA A 359 23.64 29.67 6.01
C ALA A 359 22.74 30.38 4.99
N ILE A 360 21.55 30.80 5.43
CA ILE A 360 20.59 31.54 4.62
C ILE A 360 20.09 32.75 5.42
N ALA A 361 20.28 33.95 4.88
CA ALA A 361 19.80 35.20 5.45
C ALA A 361 18.95 35.95 4.40
N ALA A 362 17.62 35.79 4.50
CA ALA A 362 16.67 36.25 3.48
C ALA A 362 16.98 35.68 2.09
N ASP A 363 17.54 36.48 1.18
CA ASP A 363 17.93 36.06 -0.17
C ASP A 363 19.44 35.83 -0.31
N LEU A 364 20.24 36.13 0.71
CA LEU A 364 21.67 35.87 0.73
C LEU A 364 21.96 34.46 1.23
N VAL A 365 22.62 33.66 0.39
CA VAL A 365 23.00 32.27 0.69
C VAL A 365 24.52 32.22 0.85
N THR A 366 24.99 31.61 1.94
CA THR A 366 26.41 31.35 2.20
C THR A 366 26.71 29.87 1.92
N PHE A 367 27.79 29.60 1.20
CA PHE A 367 28.23 28.26 0.83
C PHE A 367 29.48 27.82 1.59
N ASP A 368 29.77 26.52 1.51
CA ASP A 368 30.94 25.84 2.07
C ASP A 368 32.27 26.25 1.42
N ALA A 369 32.23 26.67 0.16
CA ALA A 369 33.37 27.16 -0.60
C ALA A 369 32.97 28.32 -1.52
N ASP A 370 33.96 29.08 -1.96
CA ASP A 370 33.75 30.21 -2.87
C ASP A 370 33.07 29.77 -4.15
N VAL A 371 32.03 30.49 -4.56
CA VAL A 371 31.44 30.38 -5.88
C VAL A 371 32.50 30.83 -6.92
N PRO A 372 32.81 30.03 -7.93
CA PRO A 372 33.92 30.32 -8.84
C PRO A 372 33.56 31.46 -9.80
N GLY A 373 34.51 32.37 -10.01
CA GLY A 373 34.43 33.39 -11.06
C GLY A 373 33.31 34.41 -10.88
N THR A 374 32.81 34.92 -12.01
CA THR A 374 31.71 35.89 -12.10
C THR A 374 30.47 35.19 -12.64
N LEU A 375 29.46 35.05 -11.80
CA LEU A 375 28.13 34.60 -12.15
C LEU A 375 27.26 35.76 -12.60
N PHE A 376 26.20 35.42 -13.31
CA PHE A 376 25.24 36.33 -13.91
C PHE A 376 23.82 35.93 -13.52
N GLU A 377 22.88 36.87 -13.59
CA GLU A 377 21.46 36.60 -13.30
C GLU A 377 20.79 35.56 -14.22
N THR A 378 21.46 35.23 -15.33
CA THR A 378 21.04 34.19 -16.27
C THR A 378 21.49 32.79 -15.84
N ASP A 379 22.43 32.70 -14.91
CA ASP A 379 22.90 31.46 -14.34
C ASP A 379 21.86 30.88 -13.38
N ARG A 380 21.92 29.57 -13.19
CA ARG A 380 20.92 28.83 -12.41
C ARG A 380 21.58 28.07 -11.29
N LEU A 381 20.88 28.08 -10.15
CA LEU A 381 21.21 27.27 -8.99
C LEU A 381 20.18 26.15 -8.87
N HIS A 382 20.61 24.91 -9.04
CA HIS A 382 19.75 23.74 -8.93
C HIS A 382 19.85 23.13 -7.52
N LEU A 383 18.75 23.05 -6.79
CA LEU A 383 18.68 22.29 -5.54
C LEU A 383 18.75 20.80 -5.85
N VAL A 384 19.77 20.12 -5.33
CA VAL A 384 19.99 18.69 -5.51
C VAL A 384 19.37 17.91 -4.35
N GLU A 385 18.43 17.04 -4.69
CA GLU A 385 17.80 16.07 -3.79
C GLU A 385 17.91 14.67 -4.41
N ALA A 386 17.37 13.65 -3.76
CA ALA A 386 17.33 12.30 -4.27
C ALA A 386 15.93 11.89 -4.72
N GLN A 387 15.88 11.01 -5.70
CA GLN A 387 14.71 10.21 -6.03
C GLN A 387 15.03 8.74 -5.75
N VAL A 388 14.12 8.04 -5.09
CA VAL A 388 14.16 6.59 -4.95
C VAL A 388 13.03 5.97 -5.76
N ASP A 389 13.38 5.08 -6.66
CA ASP A 389 12.44 4.21 -7.37
C ASP A 389 12.60 2.79 -6.86
N ALA A 390 11.50 2.14 -6.47
CA ALA A 390 11.46 0.73 -6.14
C ALA A 390 10.50 0.02 -7.09
N ARG A 391 10.90 -1.10 -7.68
CA ARG A 391 10.06 -1.86 -8.61
C ARG A 391 10.16 -3.36 -8.40
N PHE A 392 9.12 -4.08 -8.76
CA PHE A 392 9.16 -5.54 -8.90
C PHE A 392 8.17 -5.98 -9.98
N ALA A 393 8.39 -7.16 -10.55
CA ALA A 393 7.44 -7.77 -11.48
C ALA A 393 6.39 -8.56 -10.69
N ASP A 394 5.11 -8.27 -10.93
CA ASP A 394 4.01 -9.01 -10.33
C ASP A 394 3.79 -10.37 -11.00
N PRO A 395 2.91 -11.24 -10.47
CA PRO A 395 2.64 -12.56 -11.05
C PRO A 395 2.07 -12.54 -12.48
N SER A 396 1.54 -11.41 -12.95
CA SER A 396 1.08 -11.23 -14.33
C SER A 396 2.21 -10.83 -15.29
N GLY A 397 3.40 -10.56 -14.75
CA GLY A 397 4.55 -10.02 -15.45
C GLY A 397 4.52 -8.49 -15.58
N ALA A 398 3.54 -7.81 -14.99
CA ALA A 398 3.47 -6.36 -14.98
C ALA A 398 4.45 -5.79 -13.94
N VAL A 399 5.16 -4.72 -14.30
CA VAL A 399 6.11 -4.08 -13.39
C VAL A 399 5.39 -3.04 -12.54
N VAL A 400 5.31 -3.28 -11.24
CA VAL A 400 4.84 -2.30 -10.25
C VAL A 400 6.02 -1.43 -9.85
N THR A 401 5.86 -0.10 -9.92
CA THR A 401 6.91 0.86 -9.55
C THR A 401 6.37 1.88 -8.55
N GLU A 402 7.10 2.09 -7.46
CA GLU A 402 6.94 3.20 -6.52
C GLU A 402 8.06 4.22 -6.76
N SER A 403 7.69 5.49 -6.94
CA SER A 403 8.65 6.58 -7.09
C SER A 403 8.48 7.60 -5.98
N HIS A 404 9.58 7.92 -5.31
CA HIS A 404 9.66 8.87 -4.21
C HIS A 404 10.68 9.97 -4.55
N PRO A 405 10.25 11.09 -5.17
CA PRO A 405 11.12 12.22 -5.48
C PRO A 405 11.27 13.19 -4.29
N ASN A 406 12.17 14.16 -4.42
CA ASN A 406 12.41 15.27 -3.50
C ASN A 406 12.81 14.81 -2.10
N LEU A 407 13.69 13.80 -2.04
CA LEU A 407 14.17 13.22 -0.79
C LEU A 407 15.49 13.89 -0.37
N ARG A 408 15.54 14.37 0.86
CA ARG A 408 16.77 14.94 1.43
C ARG A 408 17.71 13.81 1.86
N LEU A 409 18.98 13.90 1.47
CA LEU A 409 20.02 12.98 1.93
C LEU A 409 20.49 13.28 3.36
N THR A 410 20.40 14.54 3.78
CA THR A 410 20.93 15.03 5.06
C THR A 410 19.83 15.69 5.91
N GLY A 411 20.08 15.74 7.22
CA GLY A 411 19.20 16.37 8.22
C GLY A 411 17.96 15.54 8.60
N ASP A 412 17.34 15.88 9.73
CA ASP A 412 16.25 15.11 10.36
C ASP A 412 14.84 15.60 9.98
N ALA A 413 14.70 16.23 8.82
CA ALA A 413 13.41 16.73 8.36
C ALA A 413 12.47 15.57 7.94
N PRO A 414 11.13 15.75 7.97
CA PRO A 414 10.20 14.75 7.47
C PRO A 414 10.42 14.33 6.00
N ALA A 415 11.04 15.21 5.20
CA ALA A 415 11.45 14.97 3.82
C ALA A 415 12.77 14.17 3.69
N ASN A 416 13.40 13.78 4.81
CA ASN A 416 14.56 12.90 4.78
C ASN A 416 14.20 11.57 4.11
N LEU A 417 15.14 11.02 3.33
CA LEU A 417 14.99 9.78 2.60
C LEU A 417 14.50 8.62 3.48
N VAL A 418 15.16 8.40 4.62
CA VAL A 418 14.87 7.28 5.53
C VAL A 418 13.48 7.44 6.14
N THR A 419 13.18 8.63 6.66
CA THR A 419 11.88 8.94 7.27
C THR A 419 10.74 8.84 6.26
N THR A 420 10.93 9.35 5.04
CA THR A 420 9.92 9.32 3.99
C THR A 420 9.62 7.89 3.54
N LEU A 421 10.64 7.07 3.31
CA LEU A 421 10.46 5.68 2.91
C LEU A 421 9.82 4.86 4.03
N ALA A 422 10.19 5.09 5.30
CA ALA A 422 9.58 4.43 6.45
C ALA A 422 8.06 4.68 6.55
N GLY A 423 7.61 5.89 6.24
CA GLY A 423 6.19 6.26 6.33
C GLY A 423 5.37 6.05 5.06
N ARG A 424 5.98 6.04 3.86
CA ARG A 424 5.25 6.12 2.59
C ARG A 424 5.45 4.93 1.63
N SER A 425 6.60 4.25 1.64
CA SER A 425 6.85 3.15 0.71
C SER A 425 6.09 1.88 1.15
N GLN A 426 5.57 1.10 0.20
CA GLN A 426 5.02 -0.23 0.47
C GLN A 426 5.99 -1.35 0.05
N LEU A 427 7.04 -1.04 -0.71
CA LEU A 427 8.01 -2.02 -1.17
C LEU A 427 9.27 -2.09 -0.31
N VAL A 428 9.84 -0.94 0.07
CA VAL A 428 11.15 -0.90 0.75
C VAL A 428 11.19 0.01 1.96
N ARG A 429 12.16 -0.28 2.84
CA ARG A 429 12.65 0.60 3.90
C ARG A 429 14.12 0.89 3.60
N ALA A 430 14.63 1.97 4.16
CA ALA A 430 16.04 2.34 4.07
C ALA A 430 16.60 2.62 5.45
N VAL A 431 17.86 2.26 5.67
CA VAL A 431 18.63 2.59 6.88
C VAL A 431 19.97 3.15 6.44
N ALA A 432 20.32 4.34 6.92
CA ALA A 432 21.64 4.91 6.68
C ALA A 432 22.66 4.20 7.59
N LEU A 433 23.74 3.68 6.99
CA LEU A 433 24.82 2.97 7.70
C LEU A 433 25.89 3.94 8.23
N GLY A 434 25.77 5.22 7.89
CA GLY A 434 26.59 6.33 8.35
C GLY A 434 25.99 7.66 7.91
N ALA A 435 26.70 8.77 8.15
CA ALA A 435 26.27 10.08 7.64
C ALA A 435 26.39 10.10 6.11
N LEU A 436 25.27 10.29 5.41
CA LEU A 436 25.27 10.41 3.95
C LEU A 436 26.01 11.68 3.52
N SER A 437 26.82 11.56 2.47
CA SER A 437 27.65 12.66 1.99
C SER A 437 26.84 13.67 1.17
N THR A 438 27.21 14.95 1.29
CA THR A 438 26.75 16.03 0.42
C THR A 438 27.56 16.13 -0.88
N ASP A 439 28.67 15.41 -1.00
CA ASP A 439 29.48 15.34 -2.20
C ASP A 439 28.84 14.36 -3.21
N PRO A 440 28.42 14.82 -4.41
CA PRO A 440 27.84 13.95 -5.43
C PRO A 440 28.77 12.83 -5.89
N ALA A 441 30.10 12.99 -5.78
CA ALA A 441 31.04 11.90 -6.07
C ALA A 441 30.91 10.73 -5.08
N LYS A 442 30.32 10.98 -3.91
CA LYS A 442 30.01 10.00 -2.87
C LYS A 442 28.51 9.74 -2.73
N PHE A 443 27.74 9.97 -3.79
CA PHE A 443 26.30 9.69 -3.81
C PHE A 443 26.04 8.18 -3.64
N PRO A 444 24.98 7.74 -2.93
CA PRO A 444 24.68 6.32 -2.79
C PRO A 444 24.38 5.67 -4.14
N VAL A 445 25.07 4.58 -4.47
CA VAL A 445 24.91 3.87 -5.76
C VAL A 445 25.19 2.39 -5.57
N PRO A 446 24.54 1.47 -6.32
CA PRO A 446 24.90 0.06 -6.25
C PRO A 446 26.35 -0.16 -6.67
N ALA A 447 26.97 -1.25 -6.22
CA ALA A 447 28.35 -1.59 -6.59
C ALA A 447 28.52 -1.72 -8.12
N VAL A 448 27.49 -2.21 -8.79
CA VAL A 448 27.45 -2.45 -10.23
C VAL A 448 26.06 -2.06 -10.77
N GLY A 449 25.96 -1.56 -12.00
CA GLY A 449 24.68 -1.17 -12.60
C GLY A 449 24.10 0.13 -12.06
N SER A 450 22.82 0.36 -12.38
CA SER A 450 22.01 1.50 -11.91
C SER A 450 20.84 1.09 -11.01
N TRP A 451 20.62 -0.22 -10.83
CA TRP A 451 19.60 -0.80 -9.98
C TRP A 451 20.27 -1.79 -9.02
N LEU A 452 19.93 -1.69 -7.73
CA LEU A 452 20.21 -2.69 -6.71
C LEU A 452 19.08 -3.71 -6.73
N THR A 453 19.36 -4.98 -7.01
CA THR A 453 18.41 -6.07 -6.74
C THR A 453 18.64 -6.53 -5.30
N LEU A 454 17.58 -6.54 -4.48
CA LEU A 454 17.69 -7.07 -3.12
C LEU A 454 17.93 -8.58 -3.15
N ALA A 455 18.56 -9.12 -2.12
CA ALA A 455 18.89 -10.54 -2.00
C ALA A 455 18.62 -11.06 -0.58
N ASP A 456 18.84 -12.35 -0.36
CA ASP A 456 18.86 -12.99 0.97
C ASP A 456 17.55 -12.89 1.79
N GLY A 457 16.43 -12.59 1.12
CA GLY A 457 15.10 -12.74 1.70
C GLY A 457 14.72 -14.22 1.79
N ASP A 458 14.25 -14.66 2.95
CA ASP A 458 13.85 -16.04 3.19
C ASP A 458 12.49 -16.08 3.90
N ASP A 459 11.59 -16.93 3.41
CA ASP A 459 10.32 -17.21 4.08
C ASP A 459 10.50 -18.12 5.31
N ALA A 460 11.65 -18.80 5.40
CA ALA A 460 12.02 -19.70 6.48
C ALA A 460 10.91 -20.72 6.80
N TYR A 461 10.32 -21.33 5.77
CA TYR A 461 9.21 -22.28 5.90
C TYR A 461 9.56 -23.48 6.80
N GLY A 462 10.83 -23.88 6.89
CA GLY A 462 11.28 -24.92 7.82
C GLY A 462 11.15 -24.54 9.30
N GLY A 463 11.10 -23.24 9.62
CA GLY A 463 10.85 -22.71 10.96
C GLY A 463 9.39 -22.33 11.24
N LEU A 464 8.50 -22.46 10.25
CA LEU A 464 7.07 -22.17 10.42
C LEU A 464 6.46 -23.19 11.39
N SER A 465 5.67 -22.70 12.35
CA SER A 465 5.08 -23.51 13.41
C SER A 465 3.60 -23.15 13.63
N VAL A 466 2.88 -24.01 14.34
CA VAL A 466 1.49 -23.75 14.75
C VAL A 466 1.34 -22.48 15.60
N ALA A 467 2.37 -22.10 16.36
CA ALA A 467 2.39 -20.88 17.16
C ALA A 467 2.33 -19.60 16.30
N ASP A 468 2.78 -19.65 15.05
CA ASP A 468 2.70 -18.52 14.12
C ASP A 468 1.27 -18.27 13.63
N PHE A 469 0.46 -19.33 13.56
CA PHE A 469 -0.96 -19.26 13.23
C PHE A 469 -1.80 -18.81 14.43
N VAL A 470 -1.52 -19.31 15.64
CA VAL A 470 -2.15 -18.82 16.87
C VAL A 470 -1.86 -17.33 17.05
N GLY A 471 -0.60 -16.95 16.90
CA GLY A 471 -0.14 -15.58 17.02
C GLY A 471 0.07 -15.12 18.45
N GLU A 472 0.58 -13.91 18.60
CA GLU A 472 0.85 -13.25 19.87
C GLU A 472 0.08 -11.94 19.97
N ASP A 473 -0.37 -11.63 21.20
CA ASP A 473 -0.94 -10.33 21.49
C ASP A 473 0.16 -9.33 21.84
N GLY A 474 0.53 -8.49 20.86
CA GLY A 474 1.42 -7.36 21.05
C GLY A 474 0.70 -6.02 21.26
N GLY A 475 -0.63 -6.05 21.43
CA GLY A 475 -1.51 -4.88 21.37
C GLY A 475 -1.87 -4.46 19.94
N SER A 476 -2.76 -3.47 19.82
CA SER A 476 -3.37 -3.15 18.53
C SER A 476 -2.36 -2.77 17.44
N GLY A 477 -2.52 -3.38 16.26
CA GLY A 477 -1.61 -3.25 15.12
C GLY A 477 -0.29 -4.01 15.25
N LYS A 478 -0.04 -4.67 16.38
CA LYS A 478 1.16 -5.50 16.63
C LYS A 478 0.84 -6.98 16.83
N ARG A 479 -0.44 -7.33 16.88
CA ARG A 479 -0.91 -8.71 16.95
C ARG A 479 -0.52 -9.51 15.69
N THR A 480 -0.29 -10.80 15.87
CA THR A 480 0.01 -11.76 14.79
C THR A 480 -1.01 -12.90 14.77
N GLY A 481 -0.97 -13.77 13.74
CA GLY A 481 -1.85 -14.94 13.66
C GLY A 481 -3.36 -14.64 13.79
N ILE A 482 -4.08 -15.55 14.44
CA ILE A 482 -5.50 -15.42 14.79
C ILE A 482 -5.74 -14.20 15.69
N ALA A 483 -4.87 -13.95 16.67
CA ALA A 483 -5.01 -12.83 17.60
C ALA A 483 -5.16 -11.48 16.89
N ALA A 484 -4.54 -11.30 15.71
CA ALA A 484 -4.68 -10.07 14.94
C ALA A 484 -6.09 -9.79 14.43
N LEU A 485 -6.96 -10.79 14.31
CA LEU A 485 -8.35 -10.59 13.91
C LEU A 485 -9.16 -9.83 14.98
N GLU A 486 -8.67 -9.75 16.22
CA GLU A 486 -9.26 -8.93 17.29
C GLU A 486 -9.21 -7.43 16.95
N ASP A 487 -8.25 -6.98 16.15
CA ASP A 487 -8.12 -5.55 15.80
C ASP A 487 -9.25 -5.00 14.92
N ILE A 488 -10.14 -5.88 14.45
CA ILE A 488 -11.24 -5.63 13.53
C ILE A 488 -12.54 -6.18 14.12
N ASP A 489 -13.39 -5.27 14.60
CA ASP A 489 -14.68 -5.60 15.22
C ASP A 489 -15.70 -6.11 14.19
N GLU A 490 -15.65 -5.62 12.95
CA GLU A 490 -16.58 -6.00 11.87
C GLU A 490 -16.51 -7.48 11.44
N VAL A 491 -15.52 -8.25 11.92
CA VAL A 491 -15.33 -9.65 11.52
C VAL A 491 -16.39 -10.54 12.17
N ALA A 492 -17.33 -11.06 11.38
CA ALA A 492 -18.40 -11.94 11.86
C ALA A 492 -18.11 -13.44 11.66
N VAL A 493 -17.19 -13.79 10.76
CA VAL A 493 -16.81 -15.18 10.45
C VAL A 493 -15.30 -15.31 10.37
N CYS A 494 -14.73 -16.30 11.07
CA CYS A 494 -13.29 -16.54 11.09
C CYS A 494 -12.91 -17.92 10.57
N ALA A 495 -11.77 -18.02 9.88
CA ALA A 495 -11.18 -19.30 9.48
C ALA A 495 -9.65 -19.23 9.41
N VAL A 496 -8.99 -20.39 9.58
CA VAL A 496 -7.57 -20.59 9.24
C VAL A 496 -7.48 -21.73 8.22
N PRO A 497 -7.78 -21.44 6.93
CA PRO A 497 -8.00 -22.49 5.96
C PRO A 497 -6.83 -23.44 5.77
N GLY A 498 -7.12 -24.74 5.81
CA GLY A 498 -6.15 -25.79 5.50
C GLY A 498 -5.17 -26.10 6.63
N VAL A 499 -5.40 -25.59 7.84
CA VAL A 499 -4.63 -25.97 9.03
C VAL A 499 -5.56 -26.71 9.99
N TRP A 500 -5.44 -28.03 10.06
CA TRP A 500 -6.26 -28.90 10.92
C TRP A 500 -5.61 -29.15 12.29
N SER A 501 -4.55 -28.40 12.63
CA SER A 501 -3.91 -28.45 13.94
C SER A 501 -4.95 -28.23 15.04
N GLY A 502 -5.05 -29.17 15.97
CA GLY A 502 -5.95 -29.06 17.11
C GLY A 502 -5.64 -27.82 17.98
N THR A 503 -4.38 -27.41 18.05
CA THR A 503 -3.95 -26.17 18.71
C THR A 503 -4.49 -24.93 18.00
N VAL A 504 -4.36 -24.86 16.67
CA VAL A 504 -4.85 -23.73 15.87
C VAL A 504 -6.38 -23.65 15.88
N GLU A 505 -7.07 -24.78 15.72
CA GLU A 505 -8.53 -24.83 15.76
C GLU A 505 -9.08 -24.46 17.14
N SER A 506 -8.45 -24.95 18.22
CA SER A 506 -8.84 -24.58 19.59
C SER A 506 -8.60 -23.09 19.86
N ALA A 507 -7.50 -22.51 19.34
CA ALA A 507 -7.24 -21.07 19.44
C ALA A 507 -8.30 -20.26 18.69
N LEU A 508 -8.71 -20.69 17.49
CA LEU A 508 -9.77 -20.05 16.72
C LEU A 508 -11.13 -20.12 17.42
N VAL A 509 -11.46 -21.27 18.01
CA VAL A 509 -12.67 -21.43 18.84
C VAL A 509 -12.63 -20.49 20.04
N THR A 510 -11.52 -20.50 20.79
CA THR A 510 -11.32 -19.64 21.97
C THR A 510 -11.47 -18.16 21.60
N HIS A 511 -10.88 -17.74 20.48
CA HIS A 511 -11.01 -16.39 19.94
C HIS A 511 -12.48 -15.98 19.76
N CYS A 512 -13.30 -16.86 19.18
CA CYS A 512 -14.73 -16.59 18.97
C CYS A 512 -15.54 -16.62 20.28
N GLU A 513 -15.17 -17.48 21.23
CA GLU A 513 -15.84 -17.58 22.55
C GLU A 513 -15.57 -16.38 23.46
N LEU A 514 -14.37 -15.80 23.35
CA LEU A 514 -13.98 -14.62 24.11
C LEU A 514 -14.67 -13.37 23.59
N LEU A 515 -14.66 -13.14 22.27
CA LEU A 515 -15.19 -11.91 21.67
C LEU A 515 -16.71 -11.94 21.49
N ARG A 516 -17.31 -13.13 21.32
CA ARG A 516 -18.78 -13.36 21.28
C ARG A 516 -19.55 -12.59 20.20
N ASP A 517 -18.86 -12.07 19.20
CA ASP A 517 -19.37 -11.33 18.04
C ASP A 517 -19.17 -12.10 16.72
N ARG A 518 -18.42 -13.21 16.76
CA ARG A 518 -17.92 -13.92 15.57
C ARG A 518 -18.04 -15.43 15.66
N PHE A 519 -17.92 -16.10 14.50
CA PHE A 519 -18.15 -17.55 14.36
C PHE A 519 -17.04 -18.24 13.57
N ALA A 520 -16.49 -19.33 14.09
CA ALA A 520 -15.42 -20.10 13.47
C ALA A 520 -15.92 -21.14 12.45
N ILE A 521 -15.18 -21.32 11.36
CA ILE A 521 -15.33 -22.46 10.45
C ILE A 521 -14.03 -23.27 10.49
N LEU A 522 -14.16 -24.53 10.91
CA LEU A 522 -13.06 -25.48 11.09
C LEU A 522 -12.92 -26.40 9.87
N ASP A 523 -11.71 -26.88 9.63
CA ASP A 523 -11.38 -27.79 8.52
C ASP A 523 -10.80 -29.09 9.09
N PRO A 524 -11.45 -30.25 8.86
CA PRO A 524 -10.85 -31.51 9.27
C PRO A 524 -9.60 -31.80 8.46
N GLN A 525 -8.76 -32.73 8.92
CA GLN A 525 -7.69 -33.29 8.10
C GLN A 525 -8.25 -33.82 6.76
N ASP A 526 -7.50 -33.66 5.68
CA ASP A 526 -7.86 -34.15 4.35
C ASP A 526 -7.92 -35.69 4.32
N GLY A 527 -8.77 -36.24 3.44
CA GLY A 527 -8.85 -37.68 3.21
C GLY A 527 -9.39 -38.52 4.38
N LEU A 528 -9.85 -37.94 5.48
CA LEU A 528 -10.45 -38.69 6.59
C LEU A 528 -11.67 -39.50 6.13
N ASP A 529 -11.80 -40.72 6.65
CA ASP A 529 -13.01 -41.49 6.54
C ASP A 529 -14.05 -41.05 7.58
N ILE A 530 -15.20 -41.73 7.60
CA ILE A 530 -16.32 -41.38 8.47
C ILE A 530 -15.97 -41.53 9.96
N GLU A 531 -15.15 -42.51 10.31
CA GLU A 531 -14.72 -42.71 11.70
C GLU A 531 -13.66 -41.67 12.09
N GLY A 532 -12.69 -41.43 11.22
CA GLY A 532 -11.63 -40.43 11.39
C GLY A 532 -12.19 -39.03 11.60
N VAL A 533 -13.15 -38.58 10.78
CA VAL A 533 -13.75 -37.24 10.95
C VAL A 533 -14.61 -37.14 12.23
N GLN A 534 -15.21 -38.24 12.69
CA GLN A 534 -15.91 -38.27 13.98
C GLN A 534 -14.94 -38.16 15.15
N ALA A 535 -13.80 -38.86 15.08
CA ALA A 535 -12.75 -38.76 16.08
C ALA A 535 -12.10 -37.36 16.09
N PHE A 536 -11.86 -36.78 14.91
CA PHE A 536 -11.36 -35.41 14.77
C PHE A 536 -12.31 -34.40 15.42
N ARG A 537 -13.61 -34.60 15.24
CA ARG A 537 -14.66 -33.74 15.79
C ARG A 537 -14.75 -33.83 17.32
N GLU A 538 -14.48 -34.99 17.92
CA GLU A 538 -14.76 -35.30 19.33
C GLU A 538 -14.26 -34.26 20.36
N PRO A 539 -13.05 -33.66 20.24
CA PRO A 539 -12.50 -32.73 21.22
C PRO A 539 -13.24 -31.38 21.32
N PHE A 540 -14.08 -31.02 20.34
CA PHE A 540 -14.70 -29.70 20.28
C PHE A 540 -16.14 -29.73 20.82
N ASP A 541 -16.48 -28.92 21.82
CA ASP A 541 -17.88 -28.70 22.20
C ASP A 541 -18.15 -27.21 22.35
N THR A 542 -18.64 -26.60 21.27
CA THR A 542 -18.86 -25.16 21.22
C THR A 542 -20.01 -24.78 20.29
N LYS A 543 -20.75 -23.76 20.70
CA LYS A 543 -21.78 -23.13 19.86
C LYS A 543 -21.19 -22.14 18.85
N TYR A 544 -19.92 -21.76 18.97
CA TYR A 544 -19.29 -20.71 18.14
C TYR A 544 -18.53 -21.26 16.93
N ALA A 545 -18.64 -22.55 16.62
CA ALA A 545 -17.95 -23.15 15.49
C ALA A 545 -18.81 -24.15 14.71
N ALA A 546 -18.42 -24.40 13.46
CA ALA A 546 -18.94 -25.46 12.61
C ALA A 546 -17.82 -26.17 11.84
N LEU A 547 -18.02 -27.46 11.58
CA LEU A 547 -17.10 -28.33 10.85
C LEU A 547 -17.77 -28.83 9.57
N TYR A 548 -17.04 -28.84 8.46
CA TYR A 548 -17.54 -29.28 7.15
C TYR A 548 -16.68 -30.40 6.58
N HIS A 549 -17.33 -31.43 6.04
CA HIS A 549 -16.67 -32.62 5.47
C HIS A 549 -17.41 -33.10 4.22
N PRO A 550 -16.70 -33.57 3.17
CA PRO A 550 -15.25 -33.65 3.01
C PRO A 550 -14.67 -32.38 2.36
N TRP A 551 -13.38 -32.43 2.03
CA TRP A 551 -12.70 -31.42 1.24
C TRP A 551 -13.28 -31.31 -0.18
N LEU A 552 -12.98 -30.17 -0.82
CA LEU A 552 -13.48 -29.82 -2.14
C LEU A 552 -12.38 -30.00 -3.19
N VAL A 553 -12.74 -30.23 -4.45
CA VAL A 553 -11.75 -30.34 -5.54
C VAL A 553 -11.87 -29.14 -6.46
N THR A 554 -10.78 -28.40 -6.61
CA THR A 554 -10.69 -27.23 -7.50
C THR A 554 -9.58 -27.41 -8.52
N ARG A 555 -9.61 -26.59 -9.57
CA ARG A 555 -8.51 -26.47 -10.52
C ARG A 555 -7.59 -25.36 -10.04
N ASP A 556 -6.37 -25.68 -9.66
CA ASP A 556 -5.34 -24.69 -9.35
C ASP A 556 -4.94 -23.97 -10.66
N PRO A 557 -5.19 -22.66 -10.80
CA PRO A 557 -4.86 -21.92 -12.01
C PRO A 557 -3.36 -21.79 -12.26
N SER A 558 -2.52 -21.92 -11.23
CA SER A 558 -1.06 -21.75 -11.35
C SER A 558 -0.38 -22.99 -11.91
N THR A 559 -0.78 -24.18 -11.45
CA THR A 559 -0.23 -25.46 -11.90
C THR A 559 -1.07 -26.11 -13.00
N ASN A 560 -2.29 -25.62 -13.21
CA ASN A 560 -3.31 -26.26 -14.05
C ASN A 560 -3.45 -27.74 -13.67
N ARG A 561 -3.58 -28.02 -12.37
CA ARG A 561 -3.83 -29.36 -11.80
C ARG A 561 -5.04 -29.32 -10.89
N ASP A 562 -5.67 -30.47 -10.74
CA ASP A 562 -6.78 -30.62 -9.80
C ASP A 562 -6.18 -30.85 -8.41
N VAL A 563 -6.69 -30.13 -7.42
CA VAL A 563 -6.19 -30.17 -6.04
C VAL A 563 -7.36 -30.16 -5.07
N GLU A 564 -7.23 -30.95 -4.00
CA GLU A 564 -8.15 -30.91 -2.87
C GLU A 564 -7.88 -29.66 -2.03
N VAL A 565 -8.93 -28.93 -1.68
CA VAL A 565 -8.86 -27.67 -0.94
C VAL A 565 -9.79 -27.71 0.27
N PRO A 566 -9.39 -27.03 1.37
CA PRO A 566 -10.20 -26.93 2.57
C PRO A 566 -11.55 -26.23 2.29
N PRO A 567 -12.66 -26.71 2.89
CA PRO A 567 -13.98 -26.13 2.68
C PRO A 567 -14.19 -24.77 3.37
N SER A 568 -13.46 -24.42 4.43
CA SER A 568 -13.71 -23.22 5.25
C SER A 568 -13.82 -21.92 4.45
N GLY A 569 -12.91 -21.69 3.49
CA GLY A 569 -12.95 -20.50 2.64
C GLY A 569 -14.21 -20.43 1.77
N HIS A 570 -14.60 -21.55 1.16
CA HIS A 570 -15.84 -21.66 0.38
C HIS A 570 -17.06 -21.44 1.27
N MET A 571 -17.05 -22.03 2.46
CA MET A 571 -18.16 -21.93 3.42
C MET A 571 -18.34 -20.52 3.97
N ALA A 572 -17.26 -19.80 4.26
CA ALA A 572 -17.32 -18.39 4.65
C ALA A 572 -17.95 -17.54 3.53
N GLY A 573 -17.61 -17.82 2.27
CA GLY A 573 -18.23 -17.16 1.11
C GLY A 573 -19.71 -17.50 0.96
N ILE A 574 -20.09 -18.76 1.21
CA ILE A 574 -21.49 -19.21 1.21
C ILE A 574 -22.28 -18.56 2.34
N TYR A 575 -21.71 -18.42 3.55
CA TYR A 575 -22.34 -17.71 4.66
C TYR A 575 -22.61 -16.26 4.26
N ALA A 576 -21.59 -15.55 3.77
CA ALA A 576 -21.71 -14.18 3.31
C ALA A 576 -22.80 -14.02 2.25
N ARG A 577 -22.82 -14.90 1.24
CA ARG A 577 -23.83 -14.88 0.18
C ARG A 577 -25.25 -15.15 0.70
N VAL A 578 -25.43 -16.16 1.53
CA VAL A 578 -26.75 -16.50 2.09
C VAL A 578 -27.26 -15.37 2.97
N ASP A 579 -26.40 -14.77 3.78
CA ASP A 579 -26.76 -13.65 4.65
C ASP A 579 -27.19 -12.43 3.85
N VAL A 580 -26.46 -12.08 2.79
CA VAL A 580 -26.80 -10.95 1.92
C VAL A 580 -28.10 -11.21 1.15
N GLU A 581 -28.31 -12.43 0.64
CA GLU A 581 -29.47 -12.76 -0.18
C GLU A 581 -30.74 -13.04 0.64
N ARG A 582 -30.60 -13.57 1.86
CA ARG A 582 -31.70 -14.16 2.63
C ARG A 582 -31.72 -13.80 4.12
N GLY A 583 -30.69 -13.13 4.63
CA GLY A 583 -30.52 -12.81 6.04
C GLY A 583 -29.88 -13.94 6.85
N VAL A 584 -29.19 -13.58 7.94
CA VAL A 584 -28.43 -14.50 8.82
C VAL A 584 -29.27 -15.61 9.46
N HIS A 585 -30.58 -15.37 9.60
CA HIS A 585 -31.53 -16.35 10.12
C HIS A 585 -31.75 -17.55 9.17
N LYS A 586 -31.36 -17.45 7.88
CA LYS A 586 -31.43 -18.56 6.93
C LYS A 586 -30.23 -19.50 7.12
N ALA A 587 -30.51 -20.77 7.39
CA ALA A 587 -29.48 -21.82 7.42
C ALA A 587 -28.65 -21.84 6.12
N PRO A 588 -27.30 -21.84 6.19
CA PRO A 588 -26.41 -21.93 5.02
C PRO A 588 -26.33 -23.34 4.42
N ALA A 589 -27.44 -24.08 4.46
CA ALA A 589 -27.62 -25.41 3.88
C ALA A 589 -28.48 -25.35 2.61
N ASN A 590 -28.35 -26.39 1.79
CA ASN A 590 -28.89 -26.50 0.44
C ASN A 590 -28.35 -25.42 -0.53
N ALA A 591 -27.24 -24.78 -0.19
CA ALA A 591 -26.56 -23.82 -1.04
C ALA A 591 -25.68 -24.53 -2.08
N VAL A 592 -25.64 -24.01 -3.31
CA VAL A 592 -24.70 -24.50 -4.36
C VAL A 592 -23.28 -24.08 -3.99
N ILE A 593 -22.34 -25.02 -4.11
CA ILE A 593 -20.91 -24.74 -3.96
C ILE A 593 -20.36 -24.31 -5.33
N ARG A 594 -19.84 -23.08 -5.42
CA ARG A 594 -19.23 -22.50 -6.62
C ARG A 594 -17.70 -22.59 -6.55
N GLY A 595 -17.01 -22.43 -7.67
CA GLY A 595 -15.54 -22.39 -7.73
C GLY A 595 -14.85 -23.76 -7.70
N ILE A 596 -15.62 -24.85 -7.69
CA ILE A 596 -15.12 -26.23 -7.66
C ILE A 596 -15.33 -26.95 -9.01
N ARG A 597 -14.73 -28.13 -9.18
CA ARG A 597 -14.97 -28.95 -10.38
C ARG A 597 -16.45 -29.31 -10.51
N LEU A 598 -16.96 -29.22 -11.74
CA LEU A 598 -18.35 -29.59 -12.04
C LEU A 598 -18.60 -31.08 -11.78
N THR A 599 -17.65 -31.94 -12.18
CA THR A 599 -17.65 -33.38 -11.93
C THR A 599 -16.63 -33.70 -10.85
N ASP A 600 -17.00 -34.52 -9.88
CA ASP A 600 -16.12 -34.94 -8.77
C ASP A 600 -15.52 -33.76 -7.97
N GLY A 601 -16.32 -32.69 -7.79
CA GLY A 601 -15.94 -31.51 -7.03
C GLY A 601 -15.95 -31.69 -5.51
N ILE A 602 -16.46 -32.82 -5.02
CA ILE A 602 -16.41 -33.25 -3.62
C ILE A 602 -15.41 -34.40 -3.55
N ALA A 603 -14.38 -34.30 -2.72
CA ALA A 603 -13.26 -35.24 -2.70
C ALA A 603 -13.68 -36.68 -2.35
N GLN A 604 -14.70 -36.82 -1.49
CA GLN A 604 -15.23 -38.11 -1.06
C GLN A 604 -16.75 -38.14 -1.23
N ASP A 605 -17.29 -39.20 -1.85
CA ASP A 605 -18.74 -39.35 -1.92
C ASP A 605 -19.34 -39.68 -0.54
N ILE A 606 -20.24 -38.80 -0.09
CA ILE A 606 -20.98 -39.00 1.15
C ILE A 606 -22.36 -39.53 0.80
N THR A 607 -22.59 -40.81 1.11
CA THR A 607 -23.89 -41.45 0.98
C THR A 607 -24.85 -40.96 2.06
N LYS A 608 -26.16 -41.25 1.90
CA LYS A 608 -27.14 -40.97 2.95
C LYS A 608 -26.79 -41.67 4.27
N ARG A 609 -26.34 -42.93 4.21
CA ARG A 609 -25.94 -43.69 5.40
C ARG A 609 -24.73 -43.08 6.11
N HIS A 610 -23.76 -42.57 5.36
CA HIS A 610 -22.64 -41.82 5.94
C HIS A 610 -23.14 -40.55 6.64
N GLN A 611 -24.02 -39.79 5.97
CA GLN A 611 -24.61 -38.60 6.57
C GLN A 611 -25.40 -38.89 7.85
N ASP A 612 -26.13 -40.01 7.92
CA ASP A 612 -26.88 -40.41 9.12
C ASP A 612 -25.96 -40.63 10.35
N LEU A 613 -24.67 -40.91 10.13
CA LEU A 613 -23.65 -41.00 11.19
C LEU A 613 -23.02 -39.65 11.52
N LEU A 614 -22.74 -38.82 10.51
CA LEU A 614 -22.07 -37.52 10.65
C LEU A 614 -22.97 -36.45 11.30
N ASN A 615 -24.22 -36.36 10.85
CA ASN A 615 -25.10 -35.25 11.21
C ASN A 615 -25.42 -35.20 12.72
N PRO A 616 -25.69 -36.32 13.45
CA PRO A 616 -25.84 -36.31 14.90
C PRO A 616 -24.64 -35.74 15.67
N LYS A 617 -23.43 -35.81 15.12
CA LYS A 617 -22.19 -35.29 15.70
C LYS A 617 -21.91 -33.82 15.36
N GLY A 618 -22.81 -33.16 14.65
CA GLY A 618 -22.64 -31.77 14.21
C GLY A 618 -21.63 -31.60 13.06
N ILE A 619 -21.34 -32.67 12.32
CA ILE A 619 -20.45 -32.65 11.15
C ILE A 619 -21.31 -32.38 9.91
N ASN A 620 -21.06 -31.26 9.24
CA ASN A 620 -21.88 -30.81 8.12
C ASN A 620 -21.40 -31.41 6.80
N ALA A 621 -22.19 -32.32 6.22
CA ALA A 621 -21.84 -33.00 4.99
C ALA A 621 -21.91 -32.08 3.75
N LEU A 622 -20.90 -32.12 2.90
CA LEU A 622 -20.92 -31.59 1.54
C LEU A 622 -21.19 -32.75 0.58
N ARG A 623 -22.18 -32.60 -0.31
CA ARG A 623 -22.70 -33.72 -1.10
C ARG A 623 -23.00 -33.32 -2.54
N PHE A 624 -22.83 -34.28 -3.45
CA PHE A 624 -23.35 -34.17 -4.81
C PHE A 624 -24.75 -34.77 -4.89
N PHE A 625 -25.66 -34.09 -5.60
CA PHE A 625 -26.98 -34.59 -5.92
C PHE A 625 -27.23 -34.54 -7.43
N PRO A 626 -27.64 -35.64 -8.06
CA PRO A 626 -28.03 -35.63 -9.46
C PRO A 626 -29.11 -34.57 -9.73
N GLY A 627 -28.89 -33.70 -10.73
CA GLY A 627 -29.81 -32.62 -11.10
C GLY A 627 -29.78 -31.37 -10.20
N MET A 628 -29.23 -31.45 -8.97
CA MET A 628 -29.09 -30.29 -8.08
C MET A 628 -27.64 -29.80 -7.93
N GLY A 629 -26.65 -30.60 -8.34
CA GLY A 629 -25.23 -30.29 -8.27
C GLY A 629 -24.62 -30.49 -6.88
N HIS A 630 -23.46 -29.89 -6.65
CA HIS A 630 -22.75 -29.90 -5.37
C HIS A 630 -23.42 -28.95 -4.38
N ARG A 631 -23.75 -29.47 -3.20
CA ARG A 631 -24.55 -28.78 -2.18
C ARG A 631 -23.94 -28.90 -0.79
N VAL A 632 -24.06 -27.83 -0.03
CA VAL A 632 -23.93 -27.89 1.43
C VAL A 632 -25.16 -28.58 2.00
N TRP A 633 -24.98 -29.61 2.81
CA TRP A 633 -26.07 -30.48 3.27
C TRP A 633 -26.04 -30.72 4.78
N GLY A 634 -25.71 -29.66 5.53
CA GLY A 634 -25.76 -29.57 6.99
C GLY A 634 -25.68 -28.10 7.44
N ALA A 635 -26.23 -27.79 8.61
CA ALA A 635 -26.14 -26.47 9.23
C ALA A 635 -26.12 -26.55 10.77
N ARG A 636 -25.41 -27.54 11.33
CA ARG A 636 -25.24 -27.75 12.76
C ARG A 636 -23.93 -27.17 13.29
N THR A 637 -23.97 -26.64 14.50
CA THR A 637 -22.78 -26.21 15.25
C THR A 637 -22.08 -27.43 15.86
N LEU A 638 -20.94 -27.18 16.53
CA LEU A 638 -20.26 -28.19 17.34
C LEU A 638 -20.81 -28.27 18.77
N SER A 639 -22.00 -27.75 19.06
CA SER A 639 -22.54 -27.77 20.42
C SER A 639 -23.30 -29.07 20.71
N SER A 640 -23.09 -29.62 21.90
CA SER A 640 -23.93 -30.66 22.49
C SER A 640 -25.28 -30.13 23.01
N ASP A 641 -25.39 -28.81 23.22
CA ASP A 641 -26.62 -28.15 23.64
C ASP A 641 -27.61 -28.03 22.48
N SER A 642 -28.77 -28.68 22.65
CA SER A 642 -29.86 -28.67 21.68
C SER A 642 -30.41 -27.27 21.34
N SER A 643 -30.28 -26.30 22.25
CA SER A 643 -30.71 -24.92 22.03
C SER A 643 -29.82 -24.18 21.03
N TRP A 644 -28.54 -24.55 20.97
CA TRP A 644 -27.52 -23.95 20.10
C TRP A 644 -27.12 -24.85 18.94
N LYS A 645 -27.94 -25.84 18.63
CA LYS A 645 -27.67 -26.87 17.61
C LYS A 645 -27.46 -26.31 16.21
N TYR A 646 -28.10 -25.21 15.84
CA TYR A 646 -28.13 -24.70 14.45
C TYR A 646 -27.30 -23.44 14.26
N ILE A 647 -26.54 -23.41 13.16
CA ILE A 647 -25.62 -22.31 12.81
C ILE A 647 -26.37 -20.98 12.65
N ASN A 648 -27.48 -20.98 11.89
CA ASN A 648 -28.27 -19.76 11.67
C ASN A 648 -28.90 -19.22 12.95
N VAL A 649 -29.22 -20.10 13.92
CA VAL A 649 -29.74 -19.66 15.22
C VAL A 649 -28.63 -18.97 16.00
N ARG A 650 -27.45 -19.61 16.16
CA ARG A 650 -26.35 -18.95 16.87
C ARG A 650 -25.93 -17.64 16.20
N ARG A 651 -25.76 -17.63 14.88
CA ARG A 651 -25.35 -16.43 14.14
C ARG A 651 -26.40 -15.31 14.19
N LEU A 652 -27.69 -15.64 14.26
CA LEU A 652 -28.73 -14.65 14.52
C LEU A 652 -28.56 -14.00 15.90
N PHE A 653 -28.25 -14.78 16.94
CA PHE A 653 -27.98 -14.22 18.26
C PHE A 653 -26.73 -13.35 18.29
N LEU A 654 -25.64 -13.75 17.63
CA LEU A 654 -24.45 -12.88 17.48
C LEU A 654 -24.81 -11.54 16.84
N TYR A 655 -25.57 -11.58 15.74
CA TYR A 655 -26.06 -10.37 15.07
C TYR A 655 -26.90 -9.47 15.98
N LEU A 656 -27.79 -10.05 16.79
CA LEU A 656 -28.65 -9.30 17.71
C LEU A 656 -27.85 -8.70 18.85
N GLU A 657 -27.00 -9.49 19.50
CA GLU A 657 -26.14 -9.09 20.62
C GLU A 657 -25.25 -7.91 20.19
N GLU A 658 -24.55 -8.05 19.06
CA GLU A 658 -23.64 -7.03 18.55
C GLU A 658 -24.35 -5.75 18.08
N SER A 659 -25.46 -5.88 17.35
CA SER A 659 -26.23 -4.70 16.91
C SER A 659 -26.77 -3.91 18.11
N ILE A 660 -27.22 -4.60 19.15
CA ILE A 660 -27.71 -3.95 20.36
C ILE A 660 -26.56 -3.27 21.11
N ASP A 661 -25.39 -3.91 21.21
CA ASP A 661 -24.23 -3.31 21.87
C ASP A 661 -23.79 -2.01 21.16
N GLU A 662 -23.54 -2.04 19.84
CA GLU A 662 -23.16 -0.84 19.07
C GLU A 662 -24.26 0.24 19.12
N GLY A 663 -25.53 -0.18 18.98
CA GLY A 663 -26.67 0.73 18.93
C GLY A 663 -27.06 1.38 20.27
N THR A 664 -26.55 0.85 21.39
CA THR A 664 -26.88 1.34 22.74
C THR A 664 -25.70 1.93 23.51
N GLN A 665 -24.53 2.13 22.87
CA GLN A 665 -23.37 2.79 23.49
C GLN A 665 -23.68 4.17 24.11
N TRP A 666 -24.67 4.89 23.58
CA TRP A 666 -25.09 6.20 24.10
C TRP A 666 -25.72 6.15 25.51
N VAL A 667 -26.10 4.96 25.99
CA VAL A 667 -26.70 4.77 27.33
C VAL A 667 -25.66 4.95 28.44
N VAL A 668 -24.39 4.73 28.12
CA VAL A 668 -23.29 4.80 29.10
C VAL A 668 -23.12 6.24 29.59
N PHE A 669 -23.08 6.41 30.92
CA PHE A 669 -22.99 7.71 31.63
C PHE A 669 -24.26 8.59 31.60
N GLU A 670 -25.38 8.09 31.09
CA GLU A 670 -26.67 8.77 31.22
C GLU A 670 -27.25 8.62 32.65
N PRO A 671 -28.11 9.56 33.11
CA PRO A 671 -28.82 9.41 34.38
C PRO A 671 -29.64 8.11 34.42
N ASN A 672 -29.35 7.24 35.39
CA ASN A 672 -30.01 5.94 35.54
C ASN A 672 -31.43 6.09 36.14
N ASP A 673 -32.38 6.54 35.32
CA ASP A 673 -33.77 6.78 35.70
C ASP A 673 -34.80 6.14 34.74
N GLU A 674 -36.09 6.26 35.06
CA GLU A 674 -37.17 5.65 34.27
C GLU A 674 -37.24 6.20 32.83
N ALA A 675 -36.81 7.44 32.60
CA ALA A 675 -36.81 8.02 31.26
C ALA A 675 -35.77 7.33 30.38
N LEU A 676 -34.56 7.10 30.90
CA LEU A 676 -33.53 6.32 30.23
C LEU A 676 -34.01 4.88 29.96
N TRP A 677 -34.62 4.23 30.95
CA TRP A 677 -35.11 2.85 30.81
C TRP A 677 -36.19 2.72 29.74
N ALA A 678 -37.12 3.67 29.68
CA ALA A 678 -38.15 3.72 28.66
C ALA A 678 -37.54 3.90 27.26
N LEU A 679 -36.52 4.77 27.13
CA LEU A 679 -35.83 5.02 25.87
C LEU A 679 -35.05 3.79 25.38
N VAL A 680 -34.34 3.09 26.27
CA VAL A 680 -33.65 1.82 25.97
C VAL A 680 -34.66 0.77 25.50
N ARG A 681 -35.75 0.59 26.25
CA ARG A 681 -36.81 -0.37 25.92
C ARG A 681 -37.41 -0.08 24.55
N GLN A 682 -37.78 1.17 24.28
CA GLN A 682 -38.33 1.60 23.00
C GLN A 682 -37.35 1.37 21.84
N THR A 683 -36.08 1.72 22.03
CA THR A 683 -35.03 1.59 21.01
C THR A 683 -34.82 0.12 20.61
N VAL A 684 -34.68 -0.77 21.60
CA VAL A 684 -34.50 -2.21 21.37
C VAL A 684 -35.77 -2.84 20.80
N THR A 685 -36.96 -2.47 21.28
CA THR A 685 -38.25 -2.94 20.73
C THR A 685 -38.40 -2.57 19.26
N ASN A 686 -38.03 -1.35 18.86
CA ASN A 686 -38.09 -0.91 17.46
C ASN A 686 -37.16 -1.74 16.56
N PHE A 687 -35.96 -2.04 17.05
CA PHE A 687 -35.00 -2.89 16.35
C PHE A 687 -35.55 -4.32 16.16
N LEU A 688 -35.95 -4.98 17.25
CA LEU A 688 -36.47 -6.35 17.21
C LEU A 688 -37.75 -6.47 16.39
N THR A 689 -38.59 -5.42 16.36
CA THR A 689 -39.74 -5.35 15.46
C THR A 689 -39.32 -5.39 13.99
N THR A 690 -38.23 -4.70 13.64
CA THR A 690 -37.68 -4.71 12.27
C THR A 690 -37.12 -6.09 11.93
N VAL A 691 -36.40 -6.70 12.87
CA VAL A 691 -35.88 -8.08 12.73
C VAL A 691 -37.02 -9.08 12.54
N TRP A 692 -38.09 -9.00 13.35
CA TRP A 692 -39.27 -9.86 13.22
C TRP A 692 -39.96 -9.68 11.85
N ARG A 693 -40.15 -8.43 11.40
CA ARG A 693 -40.73 -8.13 10.07
C ARG A 693 -39.90 -8.69 8.92
N SER A 694 -38.59 -8.86 9.10
CA SER A 694 -37.73 -9.52 8.10
C SER A 694 -37.91 -11.04 8.02
N GLY A 695 -38.68 -11.64 8.95
CA GLY A 695 -38.90 -13.09 9.04
C GLY A 695 -37.87 -13.85 9.87
N ALA A 696 -36.98 -13.14 10.58
CA ALA A 696 -35.94 -13.77 11.38
C ALA A 696 -36.42 -14.33 12.73
N LEU A 697 -37.50 -13.75 13.28
CA LEU A 697 -38.12 -14.21 14.53
C LEU A 697 -39.46 -14.90 14.23
N ALA A 698 -39.75 -15.97 14.98
CA ALA A 698 -40.98 -16.74 14.89
C ALA A 698 -42.12 -16.05 15.65
N GLY A 699 -43.37 -16.22 15.20
CA GLY A 699 -44.54 -15.63 15.85
C GLY A 699 -45.39 -14.82 14.87
N THR A 700 -46.70 -14.84 15.07
CA THR A 700 -47.66 -14.07 14.25
C THR A 700 -47.82 -12.62 14.72
N THR A 701 -47.39 -12.35 15.96
CA THR A 701 -47.36 -11.01 16.57
C THR A 701 -45.98 -10.74 17.18
N PRO A 702 -45.58 -9.48 17.40
CA PRO A 702 -44.32 -9.14 18.08
C PRO A 702 -44.20 -9.78 19.47
N ASP A 703 -45.28 -9.82 20.24
CA ASP A 703 -45.28 -10.34 21.62
C ASP A 703 -45.05 -11.86 21.70
N GLU A 704 -45.41 -12.60 20.64
CA GLU A 704 -45.03 -14.02 20.50
C GLU A 704 -43.57 -14.20 20.10
N ALA A 705 -42.98 -13.19 19.45
CA ALA A 705 -41.66 -13.24 18.83
C ALA A 705 -40.53 -12.77 19.74
N PHE A 706 -40.77 -11.74 20.56
CA PHE A 706 -39.78 -11.23 21.49
C PHE A 706 -40.42 -10.44 22.64
N PHE A 707 -39.64 -10.23 23.71
CA PHE A 707 -39.97 -9.28 24.77
C PHE A 707 -38.73 -8.47 25.15
N VAL A 708 -38.95 -7.25 25.65
CA VAL A 708 -37.91 -6.35 26.17
C VAL A 708 -38.39 -5.78 27.51
N ALA A 709 -37.69 -6.12 28.59
CA ALA A 709 -37.98 -5.63 29.93
C ALA A 709 -36.79 -4.80 30.43
N CYS A 710 -37.02 -3.53 30.75
CA CYS A 710 -36.04 -2.63 31.34
C CYS A 710 -36.80 -1.68 32.26
N ASP A 711 -36.98 -2.10 33.50
CA ASP A 711 -37.73 -1.40 34.54
C ASP A 711 -37.39 -1.97 35.93
N ARG A 712 -38.13 -1.58 36.97
CA ARG A 712 -37.94 -2.06 38.35
C ARG A 712 -38.11 -3.58 38.53
N THR A 713 -38.66 -4.31 37.56
CA THR A 713 -38.77 -5.77 37.63
C THR A 713 -37.45 -6.48 37.28
N THR A 714 -36.54 -5.80 36.57
CA THR A 714 -35.24 -6.34 36.18
C THR A 714 -34.08 -5.85 37.04
N MET A 715 -34.30 -4.86 37.90
CA MET A 715 -33.27 -4.18 38.70
C MET A 715 -33.67 -4.05 40.16
N THR A 716 -32.73 -4.36 41.07
CA THR A 716 -32.86 -4.12 42.52
C THR A 716 -32.32 -2.75 42.91
N GLU A 717 -32.61 -2.28 44.13
CA GLU A 717 -32.01 -1.03 44.66
C GLU A 717 -30.47 -1.10 44.69
N ASP A 718 -29.90 -2.27 44.95
CA ASP A 718 -28.44 -2.48 44.94
C ASP A 718 -27.86 -2.40 43.51
N ASP A 719 -28.64 -2.76 42.49
CA ASP A 719 -28.25 -2.57 41.08
C ASP A 719 -28.19 -1.08 40.73
N LEU A 720 -29.21 -0.32 41.11
CA LEU A 720 -29.28 1.11 40.85
C LEU A 720 -28.19 1.88 41.62
N ALA A 721 -27.99 1.56 42.89
CA ALA A 721 -26.92 2.13 43.72
C ALA A 721 -25.52 1.79 43.16
N GLY A 722 -25.39 0.61 42.54
CA GLY A 722 -24.19 0.18 41.82
C GLY A 722 -24.05 0.74 40.40
N GLY A 723 -24.96 1.60 39.94
CA GLY A 723 -24.94 2.17 38.60
C GLY A 723 -25.24 1.16 37.47
N ARG A 724 -25.87 0.02 37.79
CA ARG A 724 -26.24 -1.00 36.80
C ARG A 724 -27.63 -0.72 36.23
N LEU A 725 -27.74 -0.82 34.91
CA LEU A 725 -29.00 -0.88 34.18
C LEU A 725 -29.11 -2.27 33.55
N ILE A 726 -30.19 -2.99 33.83
CA ILE A 726 -30.38 -4.38 33.38
C ILE A 726 -31.59 -4.44 32.44
N CYS A 727 -31.33 -4.65 31.16
CA CYS A 727 -32.35 -4.90 30.14
C CYS A 727 -32.40 -6.41 29.83
N VAL A 728 -33.55 -7.04 30.06
CA VAL A 728 -33.78 -8.47 29.78
C VAL A 728 -34.52 -8.59 28.45
N ILE A 729 -33.91 -9.31 27.51
CA ILE A 729 -34.44 -9.51 26.16
C ILE A 729 -34.62 -11.00 25.93
N GLY A 730 -35.81 -11.39 25.49
CA GLY A 730 -36.07 -12.75 24.98
C GLY A 730 -36.48 -12.70 23.53
N VAL A 731 -36.00 -13.63 22.72
CA VAL A 731 -36.33 -13.74 21.29
C VAL A 731 -36.63 -15.20 20.91
N ALA A 732 -37.58 -15.40 20.01
CA ALA A 732 -37.94 -16.69 19.45
C ALA A 732 -37.38 -16.83 18.03
N PRO A 733 -36.26 -17.54 17.80
CA PRO A 733 -35.67 -17.67 16.47
C PRO A 733 -36.48 -18.64 15.59
N VAL A 734 -36.41 -18.44 14.27
CA VAL A 734 -36.95 -19.41 13.31
C VAL A 734 -35.99 -20.60 13.16
N PHE A 735 -36.50 -21.80 13.39
CA PHE A 735 -35.74 -23.05 13.23
C PHE A 735 -35.82 -23.60 11.79
N PRO A 736 -34.74 -24.18 11.26
CA PRO A 736 -34.77 -24.78 9.92
C PRO A 736 -35.56 -26.09 9.89
N ALA A 737 -36.32 -26.31 8.81
CA ALA A 737 -36.99 -27.59 8.54
C ALA A 737 -35.97 -28.64 8.03
N GLU A 738 -35.22 -29.26 8.94
CA GLU A 738 -34.19 -30.26 8.61
C GLU A 738 -34.79 -31.62 8.18
N PHE A 739 -35.94 -32.00 8.75
CA PHE A 739 -36.62 -33.27 8.45
C PHE A 739 -38.02 -33.02 7.91
N VAL A 740 -38.30 -33.51 6.70
CA VAL A 740 -39.64 -33.51 6.11
C VAL A 740 -40.13 -34.95 6.03
N ILE A 741 -41.12 -35.29 6.85
CA ILE A 741 -41.64 -36.66 6.99
C ILE A 741 -43.02 -36.74 6.32
N PHE A 742 -43.07 -37.41 5.16
CA PHE A 742 -44.34 -37.80 4.53
C PHE A 742 -44.79 -39.14 5.10
N ARG A 743 -45.95 -39.16 5.77
CA ARG A 743 -46.59 -40.40 6.23
C ARG A 743 -47.67 -40.79 5.21
N ILE A 744 -47.45 -41.90 4.50
CA ILE A 744 -48.40 -42.42 3.51
C ILE A 744 -49.08 -43.64 4.12
N GLN A 745 -50.41 -43.60 4.25
CA GLN A 745 -51.22 -44.72 4.71
C GLN A 745 -52.04 -45.28 3.55
N GLN A 746 -52.07 -46.61 3.44
CA GLN A 746 -53.02 -47.27 2.55
C GLN A 746 -54.43 -47.15 3.15
N LYS A 747 -55.30 -46.42 2.47
CA LYS A 747 -56.71 -46.28 2.88
C LYS A 747 -57.46 -47.58 2.56
N THR A 748 -57.68 -48.43 3.57
CA THR A 748 -58.69 -49.50 3.50
C THR A 748 -60.08 -48.89 3.70
N ARG A 749 -61.10 -49.51 3.10
CA ARG A 749 -62.46 -48.96 2.96
C ARG A 749 -63.27 -49.05 4.27
N GLU A 750 -62.73 -48.62 5.40
CA GLU A 750 -63.44 -48.56 6.69
C GLU A 750 -63.11 -47.28 7.46
N THR A 751 -64.08 -46.86 8.27
CA THR A 751 -64.29 -45.52 8.82
C THR A 751 -63.19 -45.09 9.80
N GLN A 752 -62.87 -43.80 9.73
CA GLN A 752 -61.87 -43.08 10.53
C GLN A 752 -61.80 -43.49 12.01
N LEU A 753 -60.59 -43.67 12.52
CA LEU A 753 -60.27 -43.46 13.93
C LEU A 753 -59.57 -42.11 14.09
N ALA A 754 -59.99 -41.43 15.16
CA ALA A 754 -59.71 -40.05 15.56
C ALA A 754 -58.22 -39.74 15.79
#